data_AF-A0A7K9NZU3-F1
#
_entry.id   AF-A0A7K9NZU3-F1
#
_cell.length_a   1.000
_cell.length_b   1.000
_cell.length_c   1.000
_cell.angle_alpha   90.00
_cell.angle_beta   90.00
_cell.angle_gamma   90.00
#
_symmetry.space_group_name_H-M   'P 1'
#
loop_
_entity.id
_entity.type
_entity.pdbx_description
1 polymer ?
#
loop_
_entity_poly.entity_id
_entity_poly.type
_entity_poly.pdbx_seq_one_letter_code
_entity_poly.pdbx_strand_id
1 'polypeptide(L)'
;MVPPGKKPAGETSNSNKKCKRYFNEHWKEEFTWLEFDYERKLMFCIECRQALVKNKHGKAENAFTVGTDNFQRHALLRHVTSGAHRQALAVNREQLAFETRVHGHPELRSVIKVEVNPAKVAVLTTVYWMAKEEIPDEKCSSLLNFQKFNLCQALLASEHSEYYHPGSVREMQVSIAKVLHNEDRHRIKASPFVGLVVDETVDVLEQRSLAVFTTTVSPCNGQTSTTFLGSFELPTGEASTVAGKVGEVMRSFGIPTMKLTWLSADSASLVAERLSGVGTALTSLCPLLTEVHCLSHGTSLLLAESIGTIEYLQKYETTVDAVYRLYSSFHGEGDSLQELRRVLDLCEIDLGSPRAIHWTSIFPAVEAIDSSWPTLVLLLESEAERSPMARGLCEELKKFQFVAFTKILLDVLPIFQKLSRFFQIEDFDLSILKPIVSATATTLQAQQSTSGQNLREFLSEMNKHPQDGREGESRLYYRGIELANCSQVHLKHFEHLKESYLERVRGNLLDRFPSSVLEAISSFSAIFNPKCYPQSLEDIGSYGVSELNFLLQVYSRVVVSERALSDFPLFKRIVFSLSQLSFKDLCVKLVYSSSEMHELFPDFAVLAAIALALPLGSVLAEKISRGRELLKRGRSRHVKDEGLSDLMKIAIDGPAISEFNFALAIEHYESMRESGFIVAQVK
;
A
#
# COMPACT_ATOMS: atom_id res chain seq x y z
N MET A 1 59.35 -49.44 -21.26
CA MET A 1 59.64 -50.04 -22.57
C MET A 1 58.50 -50.98 -22.94
N VAL A 2 57.77 -50.63 -24.01
CA VAL A 2 56.81 -51.43 -24.80
C VAL A 2 57.65 -52.51 -25.55
N PRO A 3 57.18 -53.72 -26.00
CA PRO A 3 55.90 -53.99 -26.70
C PRO A 3 55.36 -55.46 -26.48
N PRO A 4 54.64 -56.13 -27.41
CA PRO A 4 53.17 -56.10 -27.54
C PRO A 4 52.49 -57.48 -27.77
N GLY A 5 51.16 -57.49 -27.64
CA GLY A 5 50.21 -58.07 -28.62
C GLY A 5 50.28 -59.53 -29.07
N LYS A 6 49.15 -60.24 -28.90
CA LYS A 6 48.43 -60.95 -29.99
C LYS A 6 46.99 -61.30 -29.54
N LYS A 7 46.00 -60.71 -30.21
CA LYS A 7 44.64 -61.28 -30.44
C LYS A 7 44.78 -62.47 -31.43
N PRO A 8 43.82 -63.42 -31.61
CA PRO A 8 42.35 -63.23 -31.69
C PRO A 8 41.50 -64.32 -30.98
N ALA A 9 40.30 -63.97 -30.52
CA ALA A 9 39.00 -64.23 -31.16
C ALA A 9 38.77 -65.70 -31.57
N GLY A 10 37.95 -66.40 -30.79
CA GLY A 10 37.34 -67.69 -31.09
C GLY A 10 35.98 -67.73 -30.41
N GLU A 11 34.93 -67.73 -31.25
CA GLU A 11 33.53 -67.57 -30.88
C GLU A 11 32.95 -68.79 -30.14
N THR A 12 32.21 -68.47 -29.08
CA THR A 12 30.90 -69.03 -28.66
C THR A 12 30.60 -70.52 -28.76
N SER A 13 30.15 -71.10 -27.63
CA SER A 13 28.78 -71.63 -27.56
C SER A 13 28.20 -71.64 -26.12
N ASN A 14 27.12 -70.88 -25.97
CA ASN A 14 25.91 -71.07 -25.13
C ASN A 14 26.01 -71.53 -23.66
N SER A 15 25.75 -70.60 -22.72
CA SER A 15 24.40 -70.45 -22.14
C SER A 15 24.31 -69.17 -21.29
N ASN A 16 23.48 -68.22 -21.72
CA ASN A 16 22.70 -67.29 -20.88
C ASN A 16 21.90 -66.36 -21.79
N LYS A 17 20.86 -66.91 -22.42
CA LYS A 17 19.80 -66.10 -23.02
C LYS A 17 19.16 -65.29 -21.88
N LYS A 18 19.51 -64.01 -21.74
CA LYS A 18 18.67 -63.03 -21.01
C LYS A 18 17.34 -62.96 -21.75
N CYS A 19 16.37 -63.74 -21.26
CA CYS A 19 14.98 -63.66 -21.70
C CYS A 19 14.52 -62.20 -21.55
N LYS A 20 14.15 -61.53 -22.64
CA LYS A 20 13.53 -60.20 -22.57
C LYS A 20 12.23 -60.36 -21.81
N ARG A 21 12.20 -59.92 -20.55
CA ARG A 21 10.99 -59.90 -19.73
C ARG A 21 10.25 -58.61 -20.07
N TYR A 22 8.94 -58.71 -20.21
CA TYR A 22 8.05 -57.56 -20.46
C TYR A 22 7.39 -57.17 -19.14
N PHE A 23 7.01 -55.89 -19.02
CA PHE A 23 6.24 -55.43 -17.88
C PHE A 23 4.87 -56.14 -17.86
N ASN A 24 4.44 -56.57 -16.68
CA ASN A 24 3.14 -57.22 -16.50
C ASN A 24 2.17 -56.21 -15.87
N GLU A 25 1.13 -55.81 -16.61
CA GLU A 25 0.13 -54.84 -16.17
C GLU A 25 -0.56 -55.24 -14.86
N HIS A 26 -0.75 -56.53 -14.61
CA HIS A 26 -1.39 -57.02 -13.40
C HIS A 26 -0.58 -56.71 -12.12
N TRP A 27 0.70 -56.33 -12.25
CA TRP A 27 1.48 -55.85 -11.11
C TRP A 27 1.00 -54.50 -10.58
N LYS A 28 0.28 -53.68 -11.36
CA LYS A 28 -0.29 -52.42 -10.87
C LYS A 28 -1.45 -52.64 -9.89
N GLU A 29 -2.18 -53.75 -10.05
CA GLU A 29 -3.25 -54.14 -9.14
C GLU A 29 -2.68 -54.64 -7.80
N GLU A 30 -1.54 -55.35 -7.84
CA GLU A 30 -0.90 -55.89 -6.63
C GLU A 30 0.00 -54.89 -5.91
N PHE A 31 0.68 -54.02 -6.65
CA PHE A 31 1.59 -53.01 -6.13
C PHE A 31 1.04 -51.63 -6.48
N THR A 32 0.15 -51.11 -5.64
CA THR A 32 -0.56 -49.83 -5.85
C THR A 32 0.35 -48.59 -5.98
N TRP A 33 1.63 -48.71 -5.61
CA TRP A 33 2.66 -47.67 -5.73
C TRP A 33 3.44 -47.72 -7.05
N LEU A 34 3.21 -48.72 -7.90
CA LEU A 34 4.00 -49.00 -9.10
C LEU A 34 3.39 -48.34 -10.35
N GLU A 35 4.18 -47.54 -11.04
CA GLU A 35 3.84 -46.98 -12.35
C GLU A 35 4.81 -47.45 -13.43
N PHE A 36 4.33 -47.44 -14.69
CA PHE A 36 5.11 -47.81 -15.86
C PHE A 36 5.02 -46.73 -16.93
N ASP A 37 6.17 -46.24 -17.36
CA ASP A 37 6.31 -45.31 -18.48
C ASP A 37 6.44 -46.11 -19.79
N TYR A 38 5.41 -46.04 -20.65
CA TYR A 38 5.39 -46.77 -21.92
C TYR A 38 6.35 -46.21 -22.97
N GLU A 39 6.66 -44.91 -22.90
CA GLU A 39 7.58 -44.26 -23.84
C GLU A 39 9.02 -44.67 -23.53
N ARG A 40 9.38 -44.62 -22.24
CA ARG A 40 10.74 -44.93 -21.76
C ARG A 40 10.95 -46.41 -21.49
N LYS A 41 9.88 -47.20 -21.41
CA LYS A 41 9.87 -48.62 -21.03
C LYS A 41 10.57 -48.86 -19.70
N LEU A 42 10.21 -48.07 -18.68
CA LEU A 42 10.73 -48.17 -17.32
C LEU A 42 9.59 -48.19 -16.31
N MET A 43 9.76 -48.95 -15.23
CA MET A 43 8.84 -48.89 -14.08
C MET A 43 9.46 -48.09 -12.92
N PHE A 44 8.63 -47.37 -12.17
CA PHE A 44 9.05 -46.56 -11.04
C PHE A 44 8.05 -46.62 -9.88
N CYS A 45 8.49 -46.17 -8.70
CA CYS A 45 7.66 -46.11 -7.51
C CYS A 45 7.21 -44.66 -7.27
N ILE A 46 5.90 -44.41 -7.27
CA ILE A 46 5.32 -43.08 -7.08
C ILE A 46 5.76 -42.50 -5.73
N GLU A 47 5.67 -43.30 -4.66
CA GLU A 47 6.02 -42.89 -3.29
C GLU A 47 7.49 -42.45 -3.17
N CYS A 48 8.40 -43.22 -3.78
CA CYS A 48 9.83 -42.89 -3.78
C CYS A 48 10.15 -41.65 -4.62
N ARG A 49 9.44 -41.46 -5.75
CA ARG A 49 9.63 -40.30 -6.62
C ARG A 49 9.10 -39.02 -5.98
N GLN A 50 7.95 -39.08 -5.31
CA GLN A 50 7.39 -37.95 -4.55
C GLN A 50 8.29 -37.53 -3.40
N ALA A 51 8.84 -38.50 -2.65
CA ALA A 51 9.80 -38.22 -1.58
C ALA A 51 11.12 -37.60 -2.09
N LEU A 52 11.54 -37.91 -3.33
CA LEU A 52 12.75 -37.35 -3.95
C LEU A 52 12.56 -35.89 -4.38
N VAL A 53 11.43 -35.55 -5.01
CA VAL A 53 11.13 -34.17 -5.46
C VAL A 53 11.03 -33.20 -4.27
N LYS A 54 10.60 -33.69 -3.11
CA LYS A 54 10.33 -32.88 -1.92
C LYS A 54 11.49 -32.82 -0.92
N ASN A 55 12.52 -33.66 -1.05
CA ASN A 55 13.73 -33.62 -0.21
C ASN A 55 14.89 -32.90 -0.92
N LYS A 56 15.28 -31.72 -0.43
CA LYS A 56 16.45 -30.96 -0.91
C LYS A 56 17.80 -31.65 -0.68
N HIS A 57 17.82 -32.75 0.07
CA HIS A 57 19.04 -33.48 0.47
C HIS A 57 19.02 -34.96 0.04
N GLY A 58 18.78 -35.26 -1.25
CA GLY A 58 19.27 -36.43 -2.02
C GLY A 58 19.34 -37.87 -1.44
N LYS A 59 18.84 -38.17 -0.23
CA LYS A 59 19.15 -39.41 0.51
C LYS A 59 18.16 -40.57 0.27
N ALA A 60 17.28 -40.46 -0.73
CA ALA A 60 16.31 -41.50 -1.07
C ALA A 60 16.46 -42.03 -2.51
N GLU A 61 17.64 -41.86 -3.14
CA GLU A 61 17.88 -42.42 -4.46
C GLU A 61 17.89 -43.95 -4.43
N ASN A 62 17.02 -44.55 -5.24
CA ASN A 62 17.01 -45.98 -5.49
C ASN A 62 16.65 -46.22 -6.97
N ALA A 63 16.86 -47.43 -7.50
CA ALA A 63 16.62 -47.71 -8.92
C ALA A 63 15.17 -47.43 -9.38
N PHE A 64 14.21 -47.35 -8.45
CA PHE A 64 12.81 -47.03 -8.73
C PHE A 64 12.47 -45.53 -8.64
N THR A 65 13.41 -44.65 -8.27
CA THR A 65 13.20 -43.19 -8.32
C THR A 65 13.45 -42.62 -9.71
N VAL A 66 14.47 -43.13 -10.42
CA VAL A 66 14.83 -42.73 -11.79
C VAL A 66 14.14 -43.63 -12.83
N GLY A 67 13.77 -44.85 -12.44
CA GLY A 67 13.10 -45.86 -13.26
C GLY A 67 14.00 -47.05 -13.57
N THR A 68 13.43 -48.26 -13.59
CA THR A 68 14.16 -49.51 -13.84
C THR A 68 13.49 -50.36 -14.92
N ASP A 69 14.30 -51.05 -15.72
CA ASP A 69 13.89 -52.03 -16.72
C ASP A 69 13.93 -53.48 -16.19
N ASN A 70 14.18 -53.66 -14.89
CA ASN A 70 14.28 -54.98 -14.26
C ASN A 70 12.90 -55.58 -13.95
N PHE A 71 12.18 -55.99 -14.99
CA PHE A 71 10.81 -56.53 -14.92
C PHE A 71 10.78 -57.94 -14.29
N GLN A 72 10.98 -57.99 -12.98
CA GLN A 72 10.89 -59.19 -12.19
C GLN A 72 10.06 -58.91 -10.94
N ARG A 73 9.03 -59.72 -10.70
CA ARG A 73 8.22 -59.65 -9.47
C ARG A 73 9.08 -59.66 -8.21
N HIS A 74 10.16 -60.43 -8.18
CA HIS A 74 11.09 -60.46 -7.05
C HIS A 74 11.79 -59.12 -6.80
N ALA A 75 12.04 -58.32 -7.85
CA ALA A 75 12.58 -56.96 -7.69
C ALA A 75 11.58 -56.02 -7.02
N LEU A 76 10.28 -56.16 -7.34
CA LEU A 76 9.19 -55.40 -6.69
C LEU A 76 9.04 -55.78 -5.21
N LEU A 77 9.07 -57.07 -4.89
CA LEU A 77 9.01 -57.57 -3.51
C LEU A 77 10.22 -57.14 -2.68
N ARG A 78 11.40 -57.09 -3.29
CA ARG A 78 12.61 -56.55 -2.65
C ARG A 78 12.55 -55.04 -2.48
N HIS A 79 11.91 -54.33 -3.40
CA HIS A 79 11.77 -52.88 -3.33
C HIS A 79 10.84 -52.46 -2.18
N VAL A 80 9.64 -53.04 -2.09
CA VAL A 80 8.64 -52.67 -1.07
C VAL A 80 9.14 -52.94 0.35
N THR A 81 10.03 -53.91 0.53
CA THR A 81 10.65 -54.25 1.82
C THR A 81 11.95 -53.47 2.09
N SER A 82 12.45 -52.71 1.12
CA SER A 82 13.70 -51.97 1.23
C SER A 82 13.63 -50.82 2.24
N GLY A 83 14.76 -50.50 2.87
CA GLY A 83 14.87 -49.37 3.79
C GLY A 83 14.60 -48.02 3.11
N ALA A 84 15.04 -47.85 1.86
CA ALA A 84 14.82 -46.63 1.09
C ALA A 84 13.33 -46.38 0.81
N HIS A 85 12.56 -47.41 0.46
CA HIS A 85 11.11 -47.29 0.26
C HIS A 85 10.38 -46.98 1.58
N ARG A 86 10.75 -47.64 2.68
CA ARG A 86 10.20 -47.32 4.02
C ARG A 86 10.49 -45.89 4.46
N GLN A 87 11.69 -45.38 4.16
CA GLN A 87 12.05 -43.99 4.47
C GLN A 87 11.25 -43.00 3.63
N ALA A 88 11.05 -43.27 2.33
CA ALA A 88 10.18 -42.46 1.48
C ALA A 88 8.74 -42.38 2.01
N LEU A 89 8.18 -43.51 2.44
CA LEU A 89 6.86 -43.56 3.06
C LEU A 89 6.78 -42.80 4.39
N ALA A 90 7.84 -42.84 5.20
CA ALA A 90 7.90 -42.11 6.47
C ALA A 90 7.90 -40.58 6.23
N VAL A 91 8.69 -40.10 5.28
CA VAL A 91 8.71 -38.68 4.88
C VAL A 91 7.33 -38.23 4.40
N ASN A 92 6.68 -39.01 3.53
CA ASN A 92 5.34 -38.68 3.03
C ASN A 92 4.29 -38.67 4.17
N ARG A 93 4.42 -39.54 5.19
CA ARG A 93 3.51 -39.60 6.35
C ARG A 93 3.69 -38.48 7.37
N GLU A 94 4.93 -38.13 7.73
CA GLU A 94 5.21 -37.04 8.67
C GLU A 94 4.68 -35.70 8.15
N GLN A 95 4.70 -35.52 6.83
CA GLN A 95 4.21 -34.31 6.20
C GLN A 95 2.68 -34.27 6.07
N LEU A 96 2.03 -35.42 5.84
CA LEU A 96 0.57 -35.54 5.95
C LEU A 96 0.10 -35.21 7.39
N ALA A 97 0.88 -35.60 8.41
CA ALA A 97 0.61 -35.26 9.80
C ALA A 97 0.86 -33.76 10.11
N PHE A 98 1.79 -33.11 9.40
CA PHE A 98 2.00 -31.66 9.46
C PHE A 98 0.84 -30.89 8.81
N GLU A 99 0.39 -31.31 7.63
CA GLU A 99 -0.81 -30.77 6.95
C GLU A 99 -2.09 -30.97 7.79
N THR A 100 -2.20 -32.11 8.48
CA THR A 100 -3.34 -32.40 9.38
C THR A 100 -3.31 -31.53 10.65
N ARG A 101 -2.13 -31.14 11.15
CA ARG A 101 -2.00 -30.25 12.34
C ARG A 101 -2.27 -28.78 12.03
N VAL A 102 -2.10 -28.35 10.77
CA VAL A 102 -2.50 -27.01 10.30
C VAL A 102 -4.03 -26.90 10.13
N HIS A 103 -4.76 -28.01 10.17
CA HIS A 103 -6.23 -28.06 10.06
C HIS A 103 -6.93 -28.52 11.35
N GLY A 104 -6.24 -28.46 12.49
CA GLY A 104 -6.75 -28.92 13.79
C GLY A 104 -7.61 -27.91 14.55
N HIS A 105 -8.81 -27.58 14.04
CA HIS A 105 -9.98 -27.33 14.88
C HIS A 105 -11.19 -28.00 14.21
N PRO A 106 -11.71 -29.12 14.76
CA PRO A 106 -12.85 -29.81 14.18
C PRO A 106 -14.13 -29.09 14.59
N GLU A 107 -14.43 -27.96 13.95
CA GLU A 107 -15.82 -27.61 13.74
C GLU A 107 -16.31 -28.35 12.50
N LEU A 108 -17.48 -28.94 12.64
CA LEU A 108 -18.19 -29.81 11.72
C LEU A 108 -18.39 -29.18 10.33
N ARG A 109 -17.35 -29.11 9.49
CA ARG A 109 -17.48 -28.94 8.04
C ARG A 109 -17.36 -30.31 7.40
N SER A 110 -18.50 -30.94 7.17
CA SER A 110 -18.60 -31.92 6.10
C SER A 110 -18.12 -31.26 4.81
N VAL A 111 -16.89 -31.55 4.40
CA VAL A 111 -16.42 -31.20 3.05
C VAL A 111 -17.21 -32.09 2.09
N ILE A 112 -18.39 -31.61 1.70
CA ILE A 112 -18.90 -31.89 0.38
C ILE A 112 -17.82 -31.31 -0.54
N LYS A 113 -17.00 -32.18 -1.17
CA LYS A 113 -16.21 -31.76 -2.32
C LYS A 113 -17.23 -31.39 -3.39
N VAL A 114 -17.65 -30.12 -3.41
CA VAL A 114 -18.38 -29.57 -4.54
C VAL A 114 -17.41 -29.71 -5.71
N GLU A 115 -17.75 -30.59 -6.66
CA GLU A 115 -16.98 -30.79 -7.86
C GLU A 115 -17.15 -29.54 -8.73
N VAL A 116 -16.29 -28.55 -8.48
CA VAL A 116 -16.37 -27.26 -9.18
C VAL A 116 -15.89 -27.46 -10.60
N ASN A 117 -16.74 -27.14 -11.57
CA ASN A 117 -16.43 -27.29 -12.99
C ASN A 117 -15.13 -26.51 -13.34
N PRO A 118 -14.06 -27.19 -13.82
CA PRO A 118 -12.78 -26.56 -14.12
C PRO A 118 -12.86 -25.39 -15.10
N ALA A 119 -13.82 -25.41 -16.03
CA ALA A 119 -14.05 -24.31 -16.96
C ALA A 119 -14.48 -23.03 -16.22
N LYS A 120 -15.35 -23.16 -15.20
CA LYS A 120 -15.83 -22.02 -14.39
C LYS A 120 -14.67 -21.41 -13.61
N VAL A 121 -13.82 -22.24 -13.03
CA VAL A 121 -12.61 -21.80 -12.32
C VAL A 121 -11.69 -21.03 -13.26
N ALA A 122 -11.42 -21.57 -14.46
CA ALA A 122 -10.58 -20.90 -15.44
C ALA A 122 -11.15 -19.53 -15.88
N VAL A 123 -12.46 -19.42 -16.08
CA VAL A 123 -13.10 -18.14 -16.42
C VAL A 123 -13.00 -17.14 -15.27
N LEU A 124 -13.40 -17.49 -14.04
CA LEU A 124 -13.29 -16.57 -12.90
C LEU A 124 -11.85 -16.20 -12.59
N THR A 125 -10.90 -17.11 -12.79
CA THR A 125 -9.47 -16.82 -12.65
C THR A 125 -9.02 -15.79 -13.68
N THR A 126 -9.52 -15.88 -14.91
CA THR A 126 -9.27 -14.89 -15.96
C THR A 126 -9.85 -13.52 -15.57
N VAL A 127 -11.10 -13.47 -15.10
CA VAL A 127 -11.74 -12.23 -14.66
C VAL A 127 -11.01 -11.62 -13.45
N TYR A 128 -10.58 -12.44 -12.50
CA TYR A 128 -9.80 -12.01 -11.36
C TYR A 128 -8.48 -11.37 -11.77
N TRP A 129 -7.73 -12.03 -12.67
CA TRP A 129 -6.49 -11.49 -13.21
C TRP A 129 -6.72 -10.20 -14.00
N MET A 130 -7.77 -10.15 -14.82
CA MET A 130 -8.15 -8.93 -15.55
C MET A 130 -8.42 -7.76 -14.60
N ALA A 131 -9.16 -7.99 -13.51
CA ALA A 131 -9.43 -6.95 -12.52
C ALA A 131 -8.14 -6.48 -11.83
N LYS A 132 -7.21 -7.40 -11.50
CA LYS A 132 -5.90 -7.05 -10.94
C LYS A 132 -5.04 -6.20 -11.86
N GLU A 133 -5.03 -6.55 -13.14
CA GLU A 133 -4.21 -5.89 -14.18
C GLU A 133 -4.96 -4.75 -14.89
N GLU A 134 -6.12 -4.33 -14.39
CA GLU A 134 -6.95 -3.24 -14.94
C GLU A 134 -7.31 -3.43 -16.43
N ILE A 135 -7.50 -4.68 -16.85
CA ILE A 135 -7.86 -5.02 -18.23
C ILE A 135 -9.35 -4.74 -18.44
N PRO A 136 -9.74 -3.96 -19.48
CA PRO A 136 -11.13 -3.66 -19.76
C PRO A 136 -11.99 -4.92 -20.00
N ASP A 137 -13.22 -4.92 -19.48
CA ASP A 137 -14.15 -6.06 -19.54
C ASP A 137 -14.39 -6.56 -20.98
N GLU A 138 -14.35 -5.67 -21.99
CA GLU A 138 -14.55 -6.01 -23.40
C GLU A 138 -13.46 -6.96 -23.94
N LYS A 139 -12.29 -6.99 -23.30
CA LYS A 139 -11.18 -7.88 -23.68
C LYS A 139 -11.37 -9.31 -23.17
N CYS A 140 -12.31 -9.56 -22.24
CA CYS A 140 -12.50 -10.88 -21.63
C CYS A 140 -12.70 -11.97 -22.69
N SER A 141 -13.61 -11.76 -23.65
CA SER A 141 -13.89 -12.74 -24.72
C SER A 141 -12.66 -13.02 -25.57
N SER A 142 -11.90 -11.98 -25.94
CA SER A 142 -10.66 -12.15 -26.72
C SER A 142 -9.57 -12.89 -25.94
N LEU A 143 -9.47 -12.65 -24.63
CA LEU A 143 -8.49 -13.28 -23.75
C LEU A 143 -8.83 -14.76 -23.49
N LEU A 144 -10.10 -15.09 -23.30
CA LEU A 144 -10.55 -16.48 -23.18
C LEU A 144 -10.32 -17.26 -24.49
N ASN A 145 -10.55 -16.63 -25.65
CA ASN A 145 -10.22 -17.23 -26.94
C ASN A 145 -8.71 -17.45 -27.11
N PHE A 146 -7.88 -16.51 -26.67
CA PHE A 146 -6.42 -16.67 -26.66
C PHE A 146 -5.98 -17.85 -25.77
N GLN A 147 -6.57 -18.01 -24.58
CA GLN A 147 -6.28 -19.16 -23.71
C GLN A 147 -6.71 -20.49 -24.32
N LYS A 148 -7.85 -20.53 -25.03
CA LYS A 148 -8.27 -21.71 -25.80
C LYS A 148 -7.30 -22.03 -26.93
N PHE A 149 -6.80 -21.02 -27.64
CA PHE A 149 -5.78 -21.17 -28.68
C PHE A 149 -4.47 -21.75 -28.09
N ASN A 150 -4.10 -21.34 -26.88
CA ASN A 150 -2.97 -21.90 -26.13
C ASN A 150 -3.29 -23.26 -25.45
N LEU A 151 -4.37 -23.92 -25.87
CA LEU A 151 -4.75 -25.27 -25.44
C LEU A 151 -5.04 -25.41 -23.94
N CYS A 152 -5.63 -24.39 -23.31
CA CYS A 152 -6.12 -24.50 -21.93
C CYS A 152 -7.24 -25.55 -21.83
N GLN A 153 -6.89 -26.76 -21.36
CA GLN A 153 -7.78 -27.93 -21.35
C GLN A 153 -9.10 -27.67 -20.62
N ALA A 154 -9.06 -26.91 -19.51
CA ALA A 154 -10.23 -26.55 -18.73
C ALA A 154 -11.28 -25.77 -19.55
N LEU A 155 -10.84 -24.93 -20.50
CA LEU A 155 -11.72 -24.13 -21.36
C LEU A 155 -12.10 -24.84 -22.67
N LEU A 156 -11.40 -25.92 -23.03
CA LEU A 156 -11.66 -26.74 -24.23
C LEU A 156 -12.69 -27.84 -23.96
N ALA A 157 -12.77 -28.35 -22.73
CA ALA A 157 -13.64 -29.47 -22.36
C ALA A 157 -15.12 -29.10 -22.23
N SER A 158 -15.49 -27.81 -22.26
CA SER A 158 -16.88 -27.38 -22.11
C SER A 158 -17.54 -27.15 -23.48
N GLU A 159 -18.51 -27.98 -23.85
CA GLU A 159 -19.43 -27.74 -24.99
C GLU A 159 -20.44 -26.60 -24.74
N HIS A 160 -20.32 -25.85 -23.63
CA HIS A 160 -21.26 -24.81 -23.24
C HIS A 160 -20.63 -23.42 -23.38
N SER A 161 -20.51 -22.96 -24.62
CA SER A 161 -20.03 -21.62 -24.98
C SER A 161 -21.00 -20.48 -24.64
N GLU A 162 -22.16 -20.76 -24.04
CA GLU A 162 -23.26 -19.79 -23.85
C GLU A 162 -23.29 -19.10 -22.48
N TYR A 163 -22.40 -19.42 -21.54
CA TYR A 163 -22.49 -18.90 -20.16
C TYR A 163 -21.79 -17.55 -19.90
N TYR A 164 -21.02 -17.03 -20.86
CA TYR A 164 -20.02 -15.98 -20.58
C TYR A 164 -20.06 -14.84 -21.61
N HIS A 165 -21.07 -13.96 -21.50
CA HIS A 165 -21.16 -12.71 -22.23
C HIS A 165 -20.40 -11.60 -21.48
N PRO A 166 -19.87 -10.53 -22.12
CA PRO A 166 -19.27 -9.38 -21.43
C PRO A 166 -20.07 -8.81 -20.24
N GLY A 167 -21.40 -8.92 -20.25
CA GLY A 167 -22.27 -8.53 -19.12
C GLY A 167 -22.09 -9.38 -17.85
N SER A 168 -21.62 -10.63 -17.99
CA SER A 168 -21.35 -11.54 -16.87
C SER A 168 -20.01 -11.30 -16.18
N VAL A 169 -19.08 -10.54 -16.78
CA VAL A 169 -17.80 -10.19 -16.16
C VAL A 169 -18.04 -9.41 -14.87
N ARG A 170 -18.96 -8.45 -14.89
CA ARG A 170 -19.33 -7.66 -13.71
C ARG A 170 -19.96 -8.53 -12.62
N GLU A 171 -20.89 -9.40 -12.98
CA GLU A 171 -21.51 -10.34 -12.02
C GLU A 171 -20.46 -11.27 -11.37
N MET A 172 -19.45 -11.69 -12.15
CA MET A 172 -18.31 -12.45 -11.61
C MET A 172 -17.43 -11.60 -10.70
N GLN A 173 -17.12 -10.35 -11.06
CA GLN A 173 -16.38 -9.41 -10.21
C GLN A 173 -17.12 -9.18 -8.88
N VAL A 174 -18.45 -8.95 -8.92
CA VAL A 174 -19.31 -8.84 -7.72
C VAL A 174 -19.20 -10.10 -6.85
N SER A 175 -19.24 -11.28 -7.46
CA SER A 175 -19.17 -12.55 -6.73
C SER A 175 -17.79 -12.77 -6.09
N ILE A 176 -16.72 -12.40 -6.77
CA ILE A 176 -15.34 -12.42 -6.25
C ILE A 176 -15.20 -11.41 -5.10
N ALA A 177 -15.62 -10.17 -5.30
CA ALA A 177 -15.57 -9.10 -4.30
C ALA A 177 -16.38 -9.48 -3.05
N LYS A 178 -17.51 -10.17 -3.21
CA LYS A 178 -18.31 -10.70 -2.11
C LYS A 178 -17.55 -11.72 -1.25
N VAL A 179 -16.75 -12.61 -1.85
CA VAL A 179 -15.88 -13.53 -1.09
C VAL A 179 -14.89 -12.73 -0.25
N LEU A 180 -14.21 -11.76 -0.87
CA LEU A 180 -13.25 -10.90 -0.16
C LEU A 180 -13.93 -10.13 0.98
N HIS A 181 -15.10 -9.53 0.74
CA HIS A 181 -15.87 -8.82 1.77
C HIS A 181 -16.36 -9.72 2.89
N ASN A 182 -16.70 -10.98 2.63
CA ASN A 182 -17.04 -11.94 3.67
C ASN A 182 -15.83 -12.21 4.58
N GLU A 183 -14.64 -12.39 4.00
CA GLU A 183 -13.40 -12.53 4.76
C GLU A 183 -13.07 -11.27 5.57
N ASP A 184 -13.25 -10.08 4.98
CA ASP A 184 -13.07 -8.80 5.67
C ASP A 184 -13.96 -8.71 6.91
N ARG A 185 -15.25 -9.08 6.78
CA ARG A 185 -16.22 -9.07 7.88
C ARG A 185 -15.78 -10.00 9.00
N HIS A 186 -15.25 -11.17 8.67
CA HIS A 186 -14.71 -12.09 9.67
C HIS A 186 -13.50 -11.50 10.40
N ARG A 187 -12.55 -10.88 9.68
CA ARG A 187 -11.38 -10.21 10.28
C ARG A 187 -11.79 -9.04 11.18
N ILE A 188 -12.67 -8.16 10.70
CA ILE A 188 -13.21 -7.02 11.45
C ILE A 188 -13.93 -7.49 12.72
N LYS A 189 -14.76 -8.53 12.62
CA LYS A 189 -15.50 -9.07 13.77
C LYS A 189 -14.54 -9.65 14.82
N ALA A 190 -13.51 -10.39 14.39
CA ALA A 190 -12.51 -10.99 15.25
C ALA A 190 -11.58 -9.95 15.90
N SER A 191 -11.32 -8.83 15.22
CA SER A 191 -10.45 -7.77 15.72
C SER A 191 -10.99 -7.18 17.03
N PRO A 192 -10.17 -7.00 18.08
CA PRO A 192 -10.56 -6.31 19.30
C PRO A 192 -10.95 -4.85 19.03
N PHE A 193 -10.14 -4.16 18.21
CA PHE A 193 -10.33 -2.76 17.82
C PHE A 193 -10.10 -2.58 16.33
N VAL A 194 -10.63 -1.49 15.78
CA VAL A 194 -10.59 -1.17 14.35
C VAL A 194 -10.20 0.29 14.18
N GLY A 195 -9.27 0.55 13.27
CA GLY A 195 -9.06 1.88 12.71
C GLY A 195 -9.83 2.01 11.40
N LEU A 196 -10.39 3.19 11.15
CA LEU A 196 -11.10 3.53 9.91
C LEU A 196 -10.33 4.63 9.19
N VAL A 197 -10.17 4.48 7.88
CA VAL A 197 -9.52 5.48 7.03
C VAL A 197 -10.46 5.88 5.92
N VAL A 198 -10.59 7.18 5.71
CA VAL A 198 -11.49 7.78 4.76
C VAL A 198 -10.68 8.72 3.88
N ASP A 199 -10.76 8.49 2.57
CA ASP A 199 -10.05 9.26 1.56
C ASP A 199 -11.05 9.81 0.53
N GLU A 200 -11.12 11.13 0.38
CA GLU A 200 -11.96 11.76 -0.65
C GLU A 200 -11.10 12.12 -1.86
N THR A 201 -11.58 11.77 -3.04
CA THR A 201 -10.97 12.14 -4.31
C THR A 201 -11.96 12.94 -5.15
N VAL A 202 -11.43 13.93 -5.87
CA VAL A 202 -12.20 14.76 -6.81
C VAL A 202 -11.71 14.52 -8.23
N ASP A 203 -12.61 14.12 -9.11
CA ASP A 203 -12.29 13.82 -10.50
C ASP A 203 -12.32 15.07 -11.40
N VAL A 204 -12.02 14.88 -12.69
CA VAL A 204 -11.92 15.96 -13.70
C VAL A 204 -13.27 16.68 -13.91
N LEU A 205 -14.37 16.01 -13.61
CA LEU A 205 -15.73 16.51 -13.74
C LEU A 205 -16.27 17.08 -12.42
N GLU A 206 -15.38 17.31 -11.44
CA GLU A 206 -15.70 17.76 -10.07
C GLU A 206 -16.63 16.79 -9.30
N GLN A 207 -16.74 15.55 -9.78
CA GLN A 207 -17.44 14.50 -9.05
C GLN A 207 -16.56 14.01 -7.91
N ARG A 208 -17.22 13.73 -6.78
CA ARG A 208 -16.55 13.40 -5.52
C ARG A 208 -16.77 11.93 -5.21
N SER A 209 -15.71 11.25 -4.83
CA SER A 209 -15.73 9.85 -4.45
C SER A 209 -15.02 9.65 -3.13
N LEU A 210 -15.62 8.83 -2.27
CA LEU A 210 -15.12 8.45 -0.97
C LEU A 210 -14.58 7.02 -1.02
N ALA A 211 -13.28 6.83 -0.83
CA ALA A 211 -12.68 5.53 -0.59
C ALA A 211 -12.60 5.26 0.92
N VAL A 212 -13.00 4.06 1.35
CA VAL A 212 -12.99 3.69 2.76
C VAL A 212 -12.10 2.46 2.97
N PHE A 213 -11.21 2.55 3.96
CA PHE A 213 -10.33 1.46 4.37
C PHE A 213 -10.45 1.21 5.87
N THR A 214 -10.00 0.04 6.33
CA THR A 214 -9.91 -0.30 7.74
C THR A 214 -8.57 -0.92 8.07
N THR A 215 -8.14 -0.73 9.32
CA THR A 215 -7.01 -1.44 9.95
C THR A 215 -7.53 -2.30 11.09
N THR A 216 -7.12 -3.57 11.10
CA THR A 216 -7.55 -4.55 12.11
C THR A 216 -6.35 -5.32 12.64
N VAL A 217 -6.47 -5.90 13.82
CA VAL A 217 -5.45 -6.75 14.44
C VAL A 217 -6.04 -8.11 14.79
N SER A 218 -5.36 -9.17 14.37
CA SER A 218 -5.79 -10.54 14.63
C SER A 218 -5.41 -10.97 16.06
N PRO A 219 -6.37 -11.37 16.91
CA PRO A 219 -6.06 -11.88 18.25
C PRO A 219 -5.35 -13.25 18.20
N CYS A 220 -5.39 -13.95 17.06
CA CYS A 220 -4.81 -15.29 16.91
C CYS A 220 -3.31 -15.27 16.62
N ASN A 221 -2.75 -14.14 16.20
CA ASN A 221 -1.32 -14.03 15.87
C ASN A 221 -0.74 -12.61 16.00
N GLY A 222 -1.54 -11.64 16.46
CA GLY A 222 -1.18 -10.22 16.57
C GLY A 222 -0.98 -9.50 15.23
N GLN A 223 -1.20 -10.16 14.09
CA GLN A 223 -0.92 -9.57 12.78
C GLN A 223 -1.92 -8.46 12.44
N THR A 224 -1.40 -7.33 11.99
CA THR A 224 -2.20 -6.21 11.48
C THR A 224 -2.56 -6.42 10.02
N SER A 225 -3.77 -6.06 9.63
CA SER A 225 -4.20 -6.07 8.23
C SER A 225 -4.94 -4.79 7.87
N THR A 226 -4.62 -4.25 6.70
CA THR A 226 -5.33 -3.13 6.08
C THR A 226 -6.24 -3.65 4.98
N THR A 227 -7.48 -3.16 4.90
CA THR A 227 -8.49 -3.65 3.96
C THR A 227 -9.30 -2.50 3.37
N PHE A 228 -9.45 -2.46 2.06
CA PHE A 228 -10.36 -1.60 1.32
C PHE A 228 -11.80 -2.12 1.41
N LEU A 229 -12.72 -1.27 1.88
CA LEU A 229 -14.12 -1.59 2.07
C LEU A 229 -15.01 -1.18 0.88
N GLY A 230 -14.55 -0.23 0.07
CA GLY A 230 -15.27 0.21 -1.12
C GLY A 230 -15.06 1.68 -1.43
N SER A 231 -15.52 2.07 -2.61
CA SER A 231 -15.63 3.45 -3.06
C SER A 231 -17.08 3.86 -3.24
N PHE A 232 -17.40 5.10 -2.89
CA PHE A 232 -18.78 5.61 -2.89
C PHE A 232 -18.83 7.00 -3.51
N GLU A 233 -19.72 7.20 -4.49
CA GLU A 233 -20.02 8.53 -5.01
C GLU A 233 -20.73 9.40 -3.97
N LEU A 234 -20.32 10.67 -3.93
CA LEU A 234 -20.99 11.71 -3.15
C LEU A 234 -21.81 12.59 -4.11
N PRO A 235 -23.14 12.66 -3.99
CA PRO A 235 -23.99 13.47 -4.86
C PRO A 235 -23.60 14.95 -4.86
N THR A 236 -23.65 15.60 -6.02
CA THR A 236 -23.44 17.04 -6.16
C THR A 236 -24.66 17.82 -5.64
N GLY A 237 -24.46 18.72 -4.68
CA GLY A 237 -25.48 19.70 -4.25
C GLY A 237 -26.32 19.31 -3.03
N GLU A 238 -26.36 18.05 -2.62
CA GLU A 238 -26.83 17.66 -1.28
C GLU A 238 -25.63 17.52 -0.35
N ALA A 239 -25.71 18.13 0.83
CA ALA A 239 -24.82 17.81 1.93
C ALA A 239 -25.16 16.41 2.47
N SER A 240 -25.04 15.36 1.65
CA SER A 240 -24.97 14.00 2.17
C SER A 240 -23.77 13.98 3.10
N THR A 241 -24.02 14.03 4.41
CA THR A 241 -22.94 14.03 5.39
C THR A 241 -22.10 12.80 5.11
N VAL A 242 -20.81 12.99 4.80
CA VAL A 242 -19.84 11.88 4.63
C VAL A 242 -19.94 10.91 5.81
N ALA A 243 -20.29 11.43 7.00
CA ALA A 243 -20.59 10.68 8.22
C ALA A 243 -21.73 9.67 8.06
N GLY A 244 -22.79 10.02 7.33
CA GLY A 244 -23.91 9.12 7.02
C GLY A 244 -23.48 7.96 6.13
N LYS A 245 -22.66 8.22 5.11
CA LYS A 245 -22.09 7.16 4.27
C LYS A 245 -21.10 6.28 5.03
N VAL A 246 -20.24 6.88 5.84
CA VAL A 246 -19.36 6.12 6.76
C VAL A 246 -20.17 5.26 7.73
N GLY A 247 -21.25 5.80 8.31
CA GLY A 247 -22.16 5.04 9.18
C GLY A 247 -22.91 3.91 8.45
N GLU A 248 -23.23 4.08 7.16
CA GLU A 248 -23.74 3.01 6.31
C GLU A 248 -22.69 1.90 6.13
N VAL A 249 -21.43 2.25 5.85
CA VAL A 249 -20.31 1.30 5.73
C VAL A 249 -20.07 0.56 7.05
N MET A 250 -20.04 1.28 8.18
CA MET A 250 -19.89 0.65 9.49
C MET A 250 -20.99 -0.37 9.77
N ARG A 251 -22.25 -0.04 9.47
CA ARG A 251 -23.37 -0.98 9.61
C ARG A 251 -23.27 -2.13 8.62
N SER A 252 -22.92 -1.83 7.37
CA SER A 252 -22.85 -2.83 6.32
C SER A 252 -21.80 -3.88 6.66
N PHE A 253 -20.62 -3.50 7.18
CA PHE A 253 -19.56 -4.43 7.61
C PHE A 253 -19.68 -4.92 9.07
N GLY A 254 -20.67 -4.44 9.82
CA GLY A 254 -20.92 -4.85 11.20
C GLY A 254 -19.86 -4.37 12.20
N ILE A 255 -19.28 -3.18 11.98
CA ILE A 255 -18.28 -2.55 12.86
C ILE A 255 -18.98 -1.98 14.11
N PRO A 256 -18.74 -2.52 15.33
CA PRO A 256 -19.31 -1.97 16.55
C PRO A 256 -18.66 -0.63 16.91
N THR A 257 -19.45 0.34 17.35
CA THR A 257 -18.94 1.69 17.73
C THR A 257 -17.92 1.66 18.87
N MET A 258 -18.05 0.70 19.80
CA MET A 258 -17.10 0.49 20.90
C MET A 258 -15.76 -0.12 20.46
N LYS A 259 -15.66 -0.63 19.24
CA LYS A 259 -14.40 -1.16 18.68
C LYS A 259 -13.65 -0.14 17.83
N LEU A 260 -14.31 0.94 17.40
CA LEU A 260 -13.68 1.95 16.55
C LEU A 260 -12.84 2.91 17.42
N THR A 261 -11.52 2.85 17.26
CA THR A 261 -10.58 3.63 18.09
C THR A 261 -9.85 4.72 17.32
N TRP A 262 -9.71 4.56 16.01
CA TRP A 262 -8.99 5.50 15.17
C TRP A 262 -9.82 5.89 13.96
N LEU A 263 -9.84 7.18 13.66
CA LEU A 263 -10.30 7.72 12.39
C LEU A 263 -9.14 8.43 11.72
N SER A 264 -8.82 8.07 10.49
CA SER A 264 -7.93 8.86 9.64
C SER A 264 -8.69 9.40 8.44
N ALA A 265 -8.58 10.71 8.26
CA ALA A 265 -9.19 11.45 7.17
C ALA A 265 -8.08 12.24 6.46
N ASP A 266 -7.86 12.02 5.16
CA ASP A 266 -6.95 12.91 4.41
C ASP A 266 -7.65 14.24 4.14
N SER A 267 -6.97 15.31 4.51
CA SER A 267 -7.50 16.66 4.65
C SER A 267 -7.14 17.50 3.41
N ALA A 268 -7.51 17.05 2.21
CA ALA A 268 -7.37 17.88 1.01
C ALA A 268 -8.50 18.94 0.97
N SER A 269 -8.21 20.12 1.48
CA SER A 269 -8.97 21.38 1.36
C SER A 269 -10.42 21.30 1.87
N LEU A 270 -11.42 21.20 0.99
CA LEU A 270 -12.84 21.21 1.36
C LEU A 270 -13.30 19.93 2.08
N VAL A 271 -12.47 18.90 1.99
CA VAL A 271 -12.66 17.59 2.59
C VAL A 271 -12.42 17.66 4.10
N ALA A 272 -11.52 18.54 4.57
CA ALA A 272 -11.11 18.63 5.97
C ALA A 272 -12.22 19.13 6.90
N GLU A 273 -12.96 20.19 6.54
CA GLU A 273 -14.08 20.68 7.36
C GLU A 273 -15.25 19.69 7.40
N ARG A 274 -15.48 18.98 6.29
CA ARG A 274 -16.55 17.98 6.19
C ARG A 274 -16.19 16.68 6.88
N LEU A 275 -14.93 16.25 6.77
CA LEU A 275 -14.37 15.10 7.50
C LEU A 275 -14.14 15.42 8.99
N SER A 276 -13.85 16.66 9.36
CA SER A 276 -13.93 17.13 10.75
C SER A 276 -15.37 17.04 11.26
N GLY A 277 -16.36 17.33 10.40
CA GLY A 277 -17.77 17.01 10.64
C GLY A 277 -18.03 15.50 10.82
N VAL A 278 -17.29 14.63 10.11
CA VAL A 278 -17.32 13.17 10.30
C VAL A 278 -16.73 12.77 11.64
N GLY A 279 -15.54 13.28 11.98
CA GLY A 279 -14.91 13.09 13.28
C GLY A 279 -15.84 13.50 14.41
N THR A 280 -16.42 14.71 14.33
CA THR A 280 -17.36 15.24 15.33
C THR A 280 -18.63 14.39 15.43
N ALA A 281 -19.24 14.02 14.30
CA ALA A 281 -20.44 13.18 14.27
C ALA A 281 -20.17 11.78 14.83
N LEU A 282 -19.07 11.14 14.43
CA LEU A 282 -18.70 9.80 14.90
C LEU A 282 -18.22 9.80 16.34
N THR A 283 -17.56 10.85 16.83
CA THR A 283 -17.11 10.96 18.24
C THR A 283 -18.30 10.91 19.20
N SER A 284 -19.46 11.45 18.79
CA SER A 284 -20.69 11.33 19.59
C SER A 284 -21.21 9.88 19.71
N LEU A 285 -20.89 9.02 18.74
CA LEU A 285 -21.36 7.63 18.65
C LEU A 285 -20.30 6.60 19.10
N CYS A 286 -19.03 6.95 18.96
CA CYS A 286 -17.86 6.09 19.17
C CYS A 286 -16.98 6.69 20.27
N PRO A 287 -17.12 6.22 21.52
CA PRO A 287 -16.51 6.89 22.67
C PRO A 287 -15.01 6.68 22.82
N LEU A 288 -14.40 5.81 22.02
CA LEU A 288 -12.96 5.56 22.01
C LEU A 288 -12.26 6.20 20.80
N LEU A 289 -13.00 6.95 19.99
CA LEU A 289 -12.53 7.46 18.72
C LEU A 289 -11.51 8.58 18.92
N THR A 290 -10.32 8.39 18.35
CA THR A 290 -9.31 9.43 18.21
C THR A 290 -9.08 9.70 16.73
N GLU A 291 -9.13 10.96 16.33
CA GLU A 291 -8.85 11.38 14.95
C GLU A 291 -7.34 11.59 14.75
N VAL A 292 -6.79 10.99 13.70
CA VAL A 292 -5.38 11.08 13.30
C VAL A 292 -5.35 11.42 11.83
N HIS A 293 -4.83 12.59 11.45
CA HIS A 293 -4.69 12.90 10.03
C HIS A 293 -3.42 12.22 9.48
N CYS A 294 -3.60 11.24 8.59
CA CYS A 294 -2.48 10.55 7.96
C CYS A 294 -1.84 11.41 6.86
N LEU A 295 -0.51 11.40 6.78
CA LEU A 295 0.23 11.89 5.62
C LEU A 295 0.33 10.76 4.60
N SER A 296 -0.75 10.45 3.90
CA SER A 296 -0.66 9.50 2.79
C SER A 296 0.21 10.07 1.66
N HIS A 297 1.15 9.27 1.18
CA HIS A 297 2.07 9.54 0.08
C HIS A 297 1.43 10.33 -1.09
N GLY A 298 2.12 11.39 -1.50
CA GLY A 298 1.88 12.07 -2.78
C GLY A 298 0.90 13.23 -2.74
N THR A 299 0.09 13.40 -1.69
CA THR A 299 -0.59 14.66 -1.44
C THR A 299 0.35 15.59 -0.69
N SER A 300 0.58 16.77 -1.25
CA SER A 300 1.45 17.79 -0.66
C SER A 300 1.12 18.04 0.79
N LEU A 301 2.13 17.98 1.66
CA LEU A 301 2.01 18.47 3.02
C LEU A 301 1.70 19.97 3.06
N LEU A 302 2.10 20.69 2.00
CA LEU A 302 1.70 22.06 1.69
C LEU A 302 0.40 22.01 0.91
N LEU A 303 -0.65 21.82 1.68
CA LEU A 303 -1.96 21.40 1.25
C LEU A 303 -2.69 22.54 0.50
N ALA A 304 -3.50 22.17 -0.50
CA ALA A 304 -4.11 23.05 -1.50
C ALA A 304 -5.06 24.17 -1.00
N GLU A 305 -5.30 24.29 0.31
CA GLU A 305 -6.04 25.41 0.93
C GLU A 305 -5.14 26.48 1.56
N SER A 306 -3.85 26.17 1.78
CA SER A 306 -2.83 27.22 1.95
C SER A 306 -2.76 28.11 0.71
N ILE A 307 -3.07 27.51 -0.45
CA ILE A 307 -3.11 28.14 -1.77
C ILE A 307 -4.33 29.08 -1.85
N GLY A 308 -5.50 28.65 -1.37
CA GLY A 308 -6.72 29.47 -1.26
C GLY A 308 -6.61 30.75 -0.42
N THR A 309 -5.76 30.74 0.60
CA THR A 309 -5.75 31.76 1.67
C THR A 309 -4.57 32.73 1.59
N ILE A 310 -3.56 32.41 0.78
CA ILE A 310 -2.47 33.33 0.44
C ILE A 310 -2.60 33.62 -1.06
N GLU A 311 -3.26 34.74 -1.39
CA GLU A 311 -3.50 35.19 -2.76
C GLU A 311 -2.23 35.12 -3.63
N TYR A 312 -1.06 35.43 -3.03
CA TYR A 312 0.21 35.37 -3.74
C TYR A 312 0.67 33.95 -4.10
N LEU A 313 0.36 32.93 -3.29
CA LEU A 313 0.73 31.54 -3.57
C LEU A 313 0.01 31.01 -4.83
N GLN A 314 -1.29 31.32 -4.99
CA GLN A 314 -2.04 31.03 -6.22
C GLN A 314 -1.42 31.70 -7.45
N LYS A 315 -1.06 32.98 -7.30
CA LYS A 315 -0.40 33.72 -8.38
C LYS A 315 0.93 33.08 -8.76
N TYR A 316 1.71 32.67 -7.76
CA TYR A 316 2.99 31.99 -7.97
C TYR A 316 2.78 30.66 -8.72
N GLU A 317 1.85 29.82 -8.28
CA GLU A 317 1.55 28.55 -8.97
C GLU A 317 1.12 28.75 -10.41
N THR A 318 0.22 29.70 -10.65
CA THR A 318 -0.25 30.04 -12.00
C THR A 318 0.91 30.51 -12.88
N THR A 319 1.86 31.25 -12.31
CA THR A 319 3.05 31.73 -13.02
C THR A 319 3.98 30.57 -13.37
N VAL A 320 4.26 29.65 -12.42
CA VAL A 320 5.11 28.48 -12.67
C VAL A 320 4.44 27.53 -13.68
N ASP A 321 3.12 27.32 -13.57
CA ASP A 321 2.35 26.51 -14.53
C ASP A 321 2.44 27.06 -15.95
N ALA A 322 2.30 28.37 -16.10
CA ALA A 322 2.47 29.04 -17.39
C ALA A 322 3.90 28.93 -17.92
N VAL A 323 4.94 28.98 -17.06
CA VAL A 323 6.33 28.74 -17.47
C VAL A 323 6.51 27.33 -18.02
N TYR A 324 6.04 26.30 -17.33
CA TYR A 324 6.17 24.91 -17.78
C TYR A 324 5.41 24.64 -19.08
N ARG A 325 4.18 25.16 -19.21
CA ARG A 325 3.39 25.03 -20.45
C ARG A 325 4.03 25.78 -21.62
N LEU A 326 4.47 27.02 -21.41
CA LEU A 326 5.15 27.78 -22.45
C LEU A 326 6.44 27.06 -22.87
N TYR A 327 7.21 26.54 -21.91
CA TYR A 327 8.41 25.77 -22.21
C TYR A 327 8.12 24.53 -23.06
N SER A 328 7.06 23.78 -22.76
CA SER A 328 6.67 22.59 -23.54
C SER A 328 6.31 22.91 -25.00
N SER A 329 5.91 24.16 -25.29
CA SER A 329 5.59 24.60 -26.65
C SER A 329 6.80 25.00 -27.49
N PHE A 330 7.96 25.24 -26.87
CA PHE A 330 9.21 25.50 -27.58
C PHE A 330 9.79 24.18 -28.12
N HIS A 331 9.33 23.76 -29.31
CA HIS A 331 9.78 22.53 -29.99
C HIS A 331 11.21 22.61 -30.60
N GLY A 332 12.17 23.28 -29.94
CA GLY A 332 13.51 23.54 -30.48
C GLY A 332 14.66 22.87 -29.71
N GLU A 333 15.67 22.40 -30.44
CA GLU A 333 16.87 21.63 -30.05
C GLU A 333 17.89 22.35 -29.11
N GLY A 334 17.43 23.23 -28.22
CA GLY A 334 18.27 23.91 -27.24
C GLY A 334 18.33 23.17 -25.90
N ASP A 335 19.50 22.64 -25.56
CA ASP A 335 19.82 21.95 -24.29
C ASP A 335 19.77 22.87 -23.04
N SER A 336 19.29 24.11 -23.17
CA SER A 336 19.49 25.18 -22.18
C SER A 336 18.57 25.11 -20.95
N LEU A 337 17.50 24.32 -20.99
CA LEU A 337 16.49 24.19 -19.91
C LEU A 337 16.13 22.72 -19.63
N GLN A 338 17.10 21.81 -19.76
CA GLN A 338 16.91 20.38 -19.55
C GLN A 338 16.30 20.05 -18.18
N GLU A 339 16.59 20.86 -17.15
CA GLU A 339 16.06 20.63 -15.79
C GLU A 339 14.54 20.77 -15.70
N LEU A 340 13.92 21.69 -16.46
CA LEU A 340 12.46 21.79 -16.50
C LEU A 340 11.85 20.53 -17.14
N ARG A 341 12.46 20.03 -18.22
CA ARG A 341 12.01 18.79 -18.87
C ARG A 341 12.15 17.57 -17.96
N ARG A 342 13.27 17.45 -17.26
CA ARG A 342 13.51 16.35 -16.31
C ARG A 342 12.45 16.29 -15.22
N VAL A 343 11.96 17.43 -14.74
CA VAL A 343 10.86 17.45 -13.76
C VAL A 343 9.58 16.86 -14.33
N LEU A 344 9.22 17.22 -15.58
CA LEU A 344 8.04 16.68 -16.25
C LEU A 344 8.12 15.16 -16.39
N ASP A 345 9.29 14.66 -16.82
CA ASP A 345 9.54 13.23 -17.00
C ASP A 345 9.57 12.49 -15.65
N LEU A 346 10.29 13.03 -14.65
CA LEU A 346 10.45 12.42 -13.32
C LEU A 346 9.14 12.35 -12.54
N CYS A 347 8.29 13.36 -12.69
CA CYS A 347 7.03 13.46 -11.97
C CYS A 347 5.83 12.96 -12.80
N GLU A 348 6.07 12.42 -14.00
CA GLU A 348 5.04 11.93 -14.95
C GLU A 348 3.93 12.96 -15.20
N ILE A 349 4.31 14.24 -15.38
CA ILE A 349 3.38 15.35 -15.49
C ILE A 349 2.88 15.49 -16.93
N ASP A 350 1.58 15.27 -17.12
CA ASP A 350 0.91 15.53 -18.40
C ASP A 350 0.43 17.00 -18.50
N LEU A 351 1.21 17.84 -19.18
CA LEU A 351 0.85 19.22 -19.49
C LEU A 351 -0.27 19.35 -20.53
N GLY A 352 -0.66 18.27 -21.20
CA GLY A 352 -1.84 18.21 -22.07
C GLY A 352 -3.16 18.28 -21.27
N SER A 353 -3.11 18.03 -19.96
CA SER A 353 -4.24 18.21 -19.06
C SER A 353 -4.57 19.70 -18.87
N PRO A 354 -5.84 20.12 -18.96
CA PRO A 354 -6.25 21.51 -18.71
C PRO A 354 -6.16 21.90 -17.21
N ARG A 355 -5.81 20.96 -16.32
CA ARG A 355 -5.71 21.21 -14.88
C ARG A 355 -4.41 21.92 -14.53
N ALA A 356 -4.50 22.95 -13.69
CA ALA A 356 -3.34 23.59 -13.09
C ALA A 356 -2.61 22.60 -12.17
N ILE A 357 -1.29 22.50 -12.32
CA ILE A 357 -0.45 21.65 -11.48
C ILE A 357 -0.03 22.45 -10.25
N HIS A 358 -0.14 21.85 -9.06
CA HIS A 358 0.30 22.49 -7.81
C HIS A 358 1.82 22.40 -7.66
N TRP A 359 2.54 23.20 -8.44
CA TRP A 359 4.01 23.20 -8.50
C TRP A 359 4.67 23.47 -7.15
N THR A 360 3.99 24.20 -6.25
CA THR A 360 4.48 24.44 -4.89
C THR A 360 4.55 23.18 -4.05
N SER A 361 3.93 22.10 -4.50
CA SER A 361 3.98 20.77 -3.88
C SER A 361 5.11 19.89 -4.41
N ILE A 362 5.74 20.32 -5.51
CA ILE A 362 6.72 19.55 -6.26
C ILE A 362 8.06 20.26 -6.09
N PHE A 363 8.79 19.90 -5.04
CA PHE A 363 10.09 20.50 -4.76
C PHE A 363 11.06 20.48 -5.97
N PRO A 364 11.20 19.37 -6.72
CA PRO A 364 12.02 19.37 -7.94
C PRO A 364 11.61 20.45 -8.95
N ALA A 365 10.33 20.82 -9.01
CA ALA A 365 9.86 21.86 -9.92
C ALA A 365 10.32 23.26 -9.49
N VAL A 366 10.18 23.58 -8.21
CA VAL A 366 10.66 24.86 -7.66
C VAL A 366 12.18 24.97 -7.78
N GLU A 367 12.90 23.86 -7.55
CA GLU A 367 14.35 23.77 -7.74
C GLU A 367 14.78 23.96 -9.20
N ALA A 368 14.06 23.36 -10.15
CA ALA A 368 14.31 23.55 -11.57
C ALA A 368 14.04 24.99 -12.02
N ILE A 369 13.00 25.63 -11.50
CA ILE A 369 12.72 27.06 -11.74
C ILE A 369 13.85 27.95 -11.23
N ASP A 370 14.34 27.73 -10.00
CA ASP A 370 15.41 28.55 -9.42
C ASP A 370 16.77 28.37 -10.12
N SER A 371 17.14 27.12 -10.39
CA SER A 371 18.38 26.78 -11.09
C SER A 371 18.41 27.35 -12.51
N SER A 372 17.26 27.33 -13.18
CA SER A 372 17.11 27.78 -14.56
C SER A 372 16.72 29.25 -14.70
N TRP A 373 16.48 29.97 -13.58
CA TRP A 373 15.90 31.31 -13.60
C TRP A 373 16.65 32.31 -14.49
N PRO A 374 18.00 32.44 -14.45
CA PRO A 374 18.68 33.40 -15.30
C PRO A 374 18.50 33.12 -16.79
N THR A 375 18.67 31.87 -17.19
CA THR A 375 18.51 31.40 -18.57
C THR A 375 17.07 31.56 -19.04
N LEU A 376 16.11 31.29 -18.16
CA LEU A 376 14.68 31.41 -18.43
C LEU A 376 14.30 32.88 -18.67
N VAL A 377 14.78 33.82 -17.86
CA VAL A 377 14.52 35.25 -18.08
C VAL A 377 15.08 35.73 -19.41
N LEU A 378 16.33 35.37 -19.74
CA LEU A 378 16.95 35.74 -21.03
C LEU A 378 16.18 35.18 -22.24
N LEU A 379 15.73 33.92 -22.15
CA LEU A 379 14.89 33.31 -23.18
C LEU A 379 13.56 34.06 -23.32
N LEU A 380 12.88 34.35 -22.21
CA LEU A 380 11.61 35.07 -22.23
C LEU A 380 11.76 36.50 -22.74
N GLU A 381 12.87 37.18 -22.47
CA GLU A 381 13.19 38.49 -23.05
C GLU A 381 13.31 38.40 -24.58
N SER A 382 14.02 37.38 -25.09
CA SER A 382 14.19 37.19 -26.53
C SER A 382 12.87 36.88 -27.26
N GLU A 383 11.93 36.22 -26.57
CA GLU A 383 10.61 35.85 -27.11
C GLU A 383 9.51 36.86 -26.74
N ALA A 384 9.80 37.88 -25.93
CA ALA A 384 8.82 38.88 -25.47
C ALA A 384 8.26 39.74 -26.62
N GLU A 385 8.96 39.82 -27.75
CA GLU A 385 8.45 40.48 -28.96
C GLU A 385 7.43 39.63 -29.71
N ARG A 386 7.56 38.29 -29.65
CA ARG A 386 6.76 37.32 -30.41
C ARG A 386 5.57 36.80 -29.65
N SER A 387 5.65 36.76 -28.32
CA SER A 387 4.60 36.23 -27.45
C SER A 387 4.27 37.22 -26.33
N PRO A 388 3.04 37.76 -26.28
CA PRO A 388 2.61 38.60 -25.15
C PRO A 388 2.62 37.83 -23.83
N MET A 389 2.40 36.51 -23.87
CA MET A 389 2.54 35.63 -22.71
C MET A 389 4.00 35.57 -22.22
N ALA A 390 4.97 35.43 -23.13
CA ALA A 390 6.39 35.43 -22.76
C ALA A 390 6.81 36.77 -22.14
N ARG A 391 6.30 37.89 -22.66
CA ARG A 391 6.51 39.23 -22.07
C ARG A 391 5.96 39.33 -20.65
N GLY A 392 4.70 38.93 -20.45
CA GLY A 392 4.08 38.94 -19.12
C GLY A 392 4.81 38.07 -18.11
N LEU A 393 5.24 36.87 -18.51
CA LEU A 393 6.05 35.99 -17.67
C LEU A 393 7.42 36.59 -17.37
N CYS A 394 8.09 37.18 -18.35
CA CYS A 394 9.37 37.85 -18.14
C CYS A 394 9.25 38.96 -17.08
N GLU A 395 8.21 39.79 -17.16
CA GLU A 395 7.97 40.87 -16.21
C GLU A 395 7.67 40.34 -14.81
N GLU A 396 6.91 39.25 -14.67
CA GLU A 396 6.63 38.61 -13.38
C GLU A 396 7.88 37.94 -12.77
N LEU A 397 8.65 37.18 -13.57
CA LEU A 397 9.84 36.46 -13.10
C LEU A 397 10.97 37.38 -12.63
N LYS A 398 11.03 38.61 -13.15
CA LYS A 398 11.97 39.65 -12.71
C LYS A 398 11.57 40.33 -11.41
N LYS A 399 10.33 40.17 -10.93
CA LYS A 399 9.91 40.82 -9.68
C LYS A 399 10.67 40.23 -8.50
N PHE A 400 11.17 41.12 -7.63
CA PHE A 400 11.79 40.75 -6.37
C PHE A 400 10.95 39.72 -5.60
N GLN A 401 9.64 39.96 -5.51
CA GLN A 401 8.70 39.10 -4.78
C GLN A 401 8.68 37.67 -5.31
N PHE A 402 8.76 37.46 -6.64
CA PHE A 402 8.75 36.13 -7.24
C PHE A 402 10.02 35.35 -6.87
N VAL A 403 11.19 35.97 -7.07
CA VAL A 403 12.48 35.35 -6.75
C VAL A 403 12.59 35.07 -5.25
N ALA A 404 12.26 36.05 -4.41
CA ALA A 404 12.31 35.91 -2.96
C ALA A 404 11.35 34.83 -2.44
N PHE A 405 10.15 34.71 -3.03
CA PHE A 405 9.20 33.66 -2.66
C PHE A 405 9.65 32.27 -3.13
N THR A 406 10.26 32.15 -4.32
CA THR A 406 10.95 30.91 -4.74
C THR A 406 11.98 30.48 -3.70
N LYS A 407 12.77 31.41 -3.14
CA LYS A 407 13.74 31.10 -2.08
C LYS A 407 13.09 30.65 -0.77
N ILE A 408 11.95 31.24 -0.37
CA ILE A 408 11.15 30.74 0.76
C ILE A 408 10.71 29.30 0.52
N LEU A 409 10.20 29.00 -0.67
CA LEU A 409 9.76 27.64 -1.02
C LEU A 409 10.93 26.65 -0.98
N LEU A 410 12.12 27.03 -1.47
CA LEU A 410 13.33 26.21 -1.36
C LEU A 410 13.80 25.99 0.08
N ASP A 411 13.51 26.92 0.99
CA ASP A 411 13.82 26.78 2.42
C ASP A 411 12.80 25.92 3.18
N VAL A 412 11.53 25.91 2.74
CA VAL A 412 10.41 25.27 3.44
C VAL A 412 10.12 23.86 2.91
N LEU A 413 10.10 23.68 1.59
CA LEU A 413 9.74 22.42 0.95
C LEU A 413 10.62 21.24 1.38
N PRO A 414 11.95 21.36 1.50
CA PRO A 414 12.80 20.27 1.98
C PRO A 414 12.44 19.80 3.40
N ILE A 415 11.94 20.68 4.25
CA ILE A 415 11.51 20.33 5.62
C ILE A 415 10.32 19.38 5.54
N PHE A 416 9.33 19.72 4.72
CA PHE A 416 8.17 18.87 4.46
C PHE A 416 8.52 17.60 3.70
N GLN A 417 9.47 17.62 2.76
CA GLN A 417 9.93 16.40 2.11
C GLN A 417 10.54 15.41 3.10
N LYS A 418 11.34 15.89 4.06
CA LYS A 418 11.88 15.04 5.14
C LYS A 418 10.77 14.44 5.99
N LEU A 419 9.79 15.26 6.38
CA LEU A 419 8.63 14.79 7.13
C LEU A 419 7.83 13.75 6.33
N SER A 420 7.56 14.01 5.04
CA SER A 420 6.87 13.06 4.17
C SER A 420 7.61 11.74 4.10
N ARG A 421 8.93 11.76 3.80
CA ARG A 421 9.80 10.57 3.75
C ARG A 421 9.76 9.74 5.03
N PHE A 422 9.62 10.36 6.20
CA PHE A 422 9.50 9.64 7.46
C PHE A 422 8.26 8.73 7.49
N PHE A 423 7.11 9.20 6.98
CA PHE A 423 5.88 8.37 6.89
C PHE A 423 5.93 7.31 5.77
N GLN A 424 6.95 7.37 4.90
CA GLN A 424 7.17 6.39 3.83
C GLN A 424 7.99 5.18 4.30
N ILE A 425 8.58 5.25 5.49
CA ILE A 425 9.35 4.15 6.06
C ILE A 425 8.36 3.04 6.49
N GLU A 426 8.60 1.82 6.03
CA GLU A 426 7.69 0.67 6.22
C GLU A 426 7.35 0.39 7.69
N ASP A 427 8.36 0.39 8.56
CA ASP A 427 8.21 0.25 10.01
C ASP A 427 8.90 1.44 10.73
N PHE A 428 8.34 2.65 10.58
CA PHE A 428 8.89 3.82 11.27
C PHE A 428 8.67 3.76 12.78
N ASP A 429 9.63 4.30 13.54
CA ASP A 429 9.56 4.32 14.99
C ASP A 429 8.58 5.41 15.47
N LEU A 430 7.47 4.99 16.09
CA LEU A 430 6.45 5.88 16.65
C LEU A 430 7.02 6.84 17.71
N SER A 431 8.15 6.51 18.35
CA SER A 431 8.80 7.40 19.32
C SER A 431 9.32 8.69 18.66
N ILE A 432 9.61 8.64 17.36
CA ILE A 432 10.16 9.76 16.57
C ILE A 432 9.04 10.68 16.07
N LEU A 433 7.78 10.23 16.03
CA LEU A 433 6.66 10.98 15.46
C LEU A 433 6.46 12.35 16.12
N LYS A 434 6.34 12.40 17.45
CA LYS A 434 6.19 13.66 18.19
C LYS A 434 7.43 14.56 18.06
N PRO A 435 8.67 14.05 18.22
CA PRO A 435 9.89 14.82 17.96
C PRO A 435 9.98 15.41 16.55
N ILE A 436 9.71 14.64 15.49
CA ILE A 436 9.87 15.13 14.10
C ILE A 436 8.83 16.20 13.75
N VAL A 437 7.57 16.05 14.20
CA VAL A 437 6.54 17.07 14.02
C VAL A 437 6.91 18.34 14.79
N SER A 438 7.34 18.20 16.04
CA SER A 438 7.75 19.34 16.89
C SER A 438 8.98 20.06 16.33
N ALA A 439 9.97 19.32 15.82
CA ALA A 439 11.16 19.87 15.20
C ALA A 439 10.82 20.61 13.90
N THR A 440 9.94 20.06 13.06
CA THR A 440 9.43 20.75 11.86
C THR A 440 8.74 22.06 12.23
N ALA A 441 7.80 22.04 13.19
CA ALA A 441 7.10 23.24 13.63
C ALA A 441 8.05 24.30 14.20
N THR A 442 9.04 23.87 14.99
CA THR A 442 10.07 24.76 15.56
C THR A 442 10.98 25.35 14.48
N THR A 443 11.32 24.56 13.46
CA THR A 443 12.14 25.03 12.33
C THR A 443 11.40 26.09 11.51
N LEU A 444 10.11 25.86 11.22
CA LEU A 444 9.26 26.86 10.56
C LEU A 444 9.13 28.14 11.40
N GLN A 445 9.00 28.01 12.72
CA GLN A 445 8.97 29.15 13.62
C GLN A 445 10.28 29.94 13.62
N ALA A 446 11.43 29.25 13.64
CA ALA A 446 12.73 29.88 13.59
C ALA A 446 12.90 30.69 12.30
N GLN A 447 12.39 30.18 11.17
CA GLN A 447 12.43 30.86 9.87
C GLN A 447 11.66 32.20 9.81
N GLN A 448 10.71 32.42 10.72
CA GLN A 448 10.04 33.73 10.85
C GLN A 448 11.03 34.79 11.35
N SER A 449 11.78 34.46 12.41
CA SER A 449 12.75 35.36 13.04
C SER A 449 14.07 35.49 12.28
N THR A 450 14.55 34.38 11.72
CA THR A 450 15.79 34.28 10.96
C THR A 450 15.49 33.58 9.65
N SER A 451 15.43 34.34 8.56
CA SER A 451 15.15 33.79 7.23
C SER A 451 16.02 32.56 6.91
N GLY A 452 15.46 31.63 6.12
CA GLY A 452 16.15 30.42 5.71
C GLY A 452 17.42 30.69 4.90
N GLN A 453 18.19 29.65 4.59
CA GLN A 453 19.49 29.78 3.95
C GLN A 453 19.37 30.40 2.55
N ASN A 454 18.47 29.87 1.72
CA ASN A 454 18.29 30.32 0.34
C ASN A 454 17.85 31.80 0.29
N LEU A 455 16.92 32.20 1.16
CA LEU A 455 16.47 33.59 1.21
C LEU A 455 17.59 34.52 1.71
N ARG A 456 18.36 34.12 2.72
CA ARG A 456 19.49 34.94 3.21
C ARG A 456 20.58 35.11 2.17
N GLU A 457 20.95 34.04 1.48
CA GLU A 457 21.95 34.08 0.40
C GLU A 457 21.48 35.01 -0.72
N PHE A 458 20.25 34.85 -1.19
CA PHE A 458 19.65 35.76 -2.18
C PHE A 458 19.71 37.22 -1.74
N LEU A 459 19.28 37.53 -0.51
CA LEU A 459 19.29 38.90 0.00
C LEU A 459 20.72 39.48 0.11
N SER A 460 21.73 38.64 0.35
CA SER A 460 23.14 39.04 0.43
C SER A 460 23.81 39.21 -0.94
N GLU A 461 23.39 38.43 -1.94
CA GLU A 461 23.93 38.46 -3.31
C GLU A 461 23.35 39.61 -4.16
N MET A 462 22.26 40.25 -3.70
CA MET A 462 21.70 41.41 -4.38
C MET A 462 22.68 42.59 -4.36
N ASN A 463 23.19 42.96 -5.54
CA ASN A 463 24.15 44.04 -5.69
C ASN A 463 23.49 45.32 -6.20
N LYS A 464 23.88 46.47 -5.62
CA LYS A 464 23.47 47.80 -6.07
C LYS A 464 24.41 48.29 -7.15
N HIS A 465 23.88 48.60 -8.32
CA HIS A 465 24.62 49.35 -9.33
C HIS A 465 24.19 50.84 -9.30
N PRO A 466 25.14 51.79 -9.28
CA PRO A 466 24.83 53.21 -9.42
C PRO A 466 24.16 53.46 -10.77
N GLN A 467 23.08 54.25 -10.79
CA GLN A 467 22.60 54.83 -12.04
C GLN A 467 23.55 55.96 -12.46
N ASP A 468 23.94 55.95 -13.72
CA ASP A 468 24.54 57.13 -14.36
C ASP A 468 23.52 58.28 -14.34
N GLY A 469 23.63 59.18 -13.36
CA GLY A 469 23.05 60.53 -13.43
C GLY A 469 21.78 60.85 -12.63
N ARG A 470 21.28 59.99 -11.73
CA ARG A 470 20.21 60.37 -10.77
C ARG A 470 20.51 59.88 -9.35
N GLU A 471 20.75 60.83 -8.43
CA GLU A 471 20.87 60.55 -7.00
C GLU A 471 19.52 60.04 -6.47
N GLY A 472 19.47 58.79 -6.00
CA GLY A 472 18.37 58.27 -5.16
C GLY A 472 17.77 56.92 -5.53
N GLU A 473 17.93 56.42 -6.77
CA GLU A 473 17.37 55.12 -7.20
C GLU A 473 18.48 54.13 -7.60
N SER A 474 18.94 53.31 -6.64
CA SER A 474 19.86 52.21 -6.94
C SER A 474 19.12 51.06 -7.63
N ARG A 475 19.59 50.63 -8.80
CA ARG A 475 19.11 49.39 -9.44
C ARG A 475 19.73 48.18 -8.76
N LEU A 476 18.89 47.19 -8.46
CA LEU A 476 19.30 45.96 -7.80
C LEU A 476 19.38 44.83 -8.82
N TYR A 477 20.51 44.13 -8.82
CA TYR A 477 20.76 43.01 -9.72
C TYR A 477 20.95 41.71 -8.92
N TYR A 478 20.42 40.63 -9.46
CA TYR A 478 20.64 39.26 -8.96
C TYR A 478 21.03 38.36 -10.13
N ARG A 479 22.16 37.64 -10.00
CA ARG A 479 22.72 36.78 -11.06
C ARG A 479 22.76 37.43 -12.46
N GLY A 480 23.07 38.73 -12.52
CA GLY A 480 23.18 39.50 -13.76
C GLY A 480 21.88 40.09 -14.32
N ILE A 481 20.73 39.88 -13.66
CA ILE A 481 19.41 40.38 -14.09
C ILE A 481 18.94 41.50 -13.17
N GLU A 482 18.41 42.58 -13.78
CA GLU A 482 17.80 43.69 -13.06
C GLU A 482 16.46 43.27 -12.44
N LEU A 483 16.33 43.39 -11.12
CA LEU A 483 15.11 43.06 -10.39
C LEU A 483 14.09 44.21 -10.45
N ALA A 484 12.84 43.87 -10.76
CA ALA A 484 11.71 44.78 -10.69
C ALA A 484 11.08 44.81 -9.29
N ASN A 485 10.39 45.91 -8.95
CA ASN A 485 9.65 46.06 -7.69
C ASN A 485 10.50 45.77 -6.44
N CYS A 486 11.71 46.33 -6.40
CA CYS A 486 12.68 46.11 -5.32
C CYS A 486 12.99 47.42 -4.59
N SER A 487 12.06 47.87 -3.75
CA SER A 487 12.22 49.06 -2.89
C SER A 487 12.04 48.69 -1.41
N GLN A 488 12.35 49.60 -0.50
CA GLN A 488 12.15 49.37 0.95
C GLN A 488 10.70 49.02 1.30
N VAL A 489 9.73 49.56 0.55
CA VAL A 489 8.30 49.26 0.71
C VAL A 489 8.01 47.82 0.28
N HIS A 490 8.57 47.37 -0.84
CA HIS A 490 8.42 46.01 -1.33
C HIS A 490 9.06 44.98 -0.38
N LEU A 491 10.22 45.31 0.20
CA LEU A 491 10.86 44.48 1.24
C LEU A 491 9.95 44.31 2.46
N LYS A 492 9.35 45.40 2.97
CA LYS A 492 8.42 45.33 4.10
C LYS A 492 7.16 44.51 3.79
N HIS A 493 6.57 44.69 2.60
CA HIS A 493 5.43 43.88 2.18
C HIS A 493 5.78 42.39 2.05
N PHE A 494 6.97 42.10 1.54
CA PHE A 494 7.45 40.72 1.43
C PHE A 494 7.70 40.07 2.79
N GLU A 495 8.23 40.81 3.77
CA GLU A 495 8.39 40.30 5.14
C GLU A 495 7.03 39.92 5.75
N HIS A 496 5.99 40.74 5.57
CA HIS A 496 4.64 40.39 6.03
C HIS A 496 4.08 39.14 5.33
N LEU A 497 4.31 39.01 4.02
CA LEU A 497 3.95 37.82 3.27
C LEU A 497 4.69 36.57 3.79
N LYS A 498 5.99 36.69 4.09
CA LYS A 498 6.82 35.62 4.65
C LYS A 498 6.27 35.16 6.00
N GLU A 499 6.01 36.09 6.91
CA GLU A 499 5.46 35.80 8.24
C GLU A 499 4.11 35.08 8.14
N SER A 500 3.19 35.63 7.33
CA SER A 500 1.86 35.05 7.11
C SER A 500 1.92 33.65 6.49
N TYR A 501 2.81 33.44 5.51
CA TYR A 501 3.04 32.13 4.89
C TYR A 501 3.57 31.11 5.90
N LEU A 502 4.64 31.44 6.63
CA LEU A 502 5.25 30.52 7.60
C LEU A 502 4.32 30.21 8.77
N GLU A 503 3.59 31.21 9.29
CA GLU A 503 2.61 31.02 10.36
C GLU A 503 1.49 30.06 9.92
N ARG A 504 0.95 30.24 8.72
CA ARG A 504 -0.12 29.39 8.20
C ARG A 504 0.35 27.96 7.93
N VAL A 505 1.52 27.81 7.31
CA VAL A 505 2.13 26.50 7.04
C VAL A 505 2.43 25.75 8.35
N ARG A 506 2.90 26.46 9.39
CA ARG A 506 3.09 25.90 10.74
C ARG A 506 1.75 25.53 11.39
N GLY A 507 0.74 26.40 11.31
CA GLY A 507 -0.60 26.14 11.85
C GLY A 507 -1.20 24.87 11.24
N ASN A 508 -1.20 24.77 9.91
CA ASN A 508 -1.69 23.60 9.18
C ASN A 508 -0.99 22.30 9.59
N LEU A 509 0.32 22.35 9.88
CA LEU A 509 1.04 21.19 10.39
C LEU A 509 0.54 20.79 11.78
N LEU A 510 0.32 21.75 12.68
CA LEU A 510 -0.12 21.48 14.06
C LEU A 510 -1.58 21.04 14.12
N ASP A 511 -2.44 21.57 13.25
CA ASP A 511 -3.85 21.16 13.13
C ASP A 511 -3.95 19.71 12.65
N ARG A 512 -3.06 19.29 11.74
CA ARG A 512 -2.94 17.89 11.28
C ARG A 512 -2.45 16.94 12.37
N PHE A 513 -1.66 17.43 13.31
CA PHE A 513 -1.10 16.64 14.40
C PHE A 513 -1.46 17.25 15.76
N PRO A 514 -2.74 17.13 16.20
CA PRO A 514 -3.17 17.67 17.47
C PRO A 514 -2.30 17.13 18.62
N SER A 515 -1.98 17.99 19.59
CA SER A 515 -1.07 17.63 20.67
C SER A 515 -1.54 16.43 21.50
N SER A 516 -2.85 16.29 21.70
CA SER A 516 -3.47 15.15 22.39
C SER A 516 -3.25 13.83 21.66
N VAL A 517 -3.29 13.84 20.34
CA VAL A 517 -3.07 12.67 19.48
C VAL A 517 -1.60 12.27 19.50
N LEU A 518 -0.69 13.25 19.35
CA LEU A 518 0.75 13.02 19.47
C LEU A 518 1.13 12.51 20.86
N GLU A 519 0.47 13.01 21.91
CA GLU A 519 0.66 12.55 23.28
C GLU A 519 0.21 11.10 23.47
N ALA A 520 -0.95 10.72 22.92
CA ALA A 520 -1.43 9.33 22.93
C ALA A 520 -0.45 8.39 22.22
N ILE A 521 -0.02 8.73 21.00
CA ILE A 521 0.94 7.90 20.24
C ILE A 521 2.29 7.82 20.95
N SER A 522 2.78 8.93 21.50
CA SER A 522 4.02 8.94 22.28
C SER A 522 3.91 8.11 23.56
N SER A 523 2.74 8.11 24.21
CA SER A 523 2.47 7.31 25.40
C SER A 523 2.46 5.81 25.07
N PHE A 524 1.80 5.41 23.97
CA PHE A 524 1.89 4.04 23.48
C PHE A 524 3.34 3.63 23.21
N SER A 525 4.12 4.49 22.57
CA SER A 525 5.54 4.22 22.31
C SER A 525 6.34 4.07 23.61
N ALA A 526 6.16 4.96 24.59
CA ALA A 526 6.87 4.89 25.87
C ALA A 526 6.57 3.59 26.64
N ILE A 527 5.32 3.12 26.61
CA ILE A 527 4.92 1.89 27.32
C ILE A 527 5.39 0.64 26.58
N PHE A 528 5.24 0.61 25.25
CA PHE A 528 5.37 -0.60 24.44
C PHE A 528 6.62 -0.67 23.57
N ASN A 529 7.51 0.33 23.58
CA ASN A 529 8.79 0.27 22.88
C ASN A 529 9.93 -0.05 23.86
N PRO A 530 10.42 -1.30 23.93
CA PRO A 530 11.52 -1.68 24.82
C PRO A 530 12.79 -0.84 24.60
N LYS A 531 12.99 -0.31 23.39
CA LYS A 531 14.15 0.53 23.04
C LYS A 531 14.14 1.90 23.70
N CYS A 532 12.98 2.35 24.18
CA CYS A 532 12.83 3.63 24.87
C CYS A 532 13.06 3.52 26.39
N TYR A 533 13.16 2.30 26.93
CA TYR A 533 13.34 2.10 28.36
C TYR A 533 14.74 2.56 28.82
N PRO A 534 14.87 3.04 30.07
CA PRO A 534 16.17 3.42 30.64
C PRO A 534 17.16 2.25 30.60
N GLN A 535 18.46 2.54 30.59
CA GLN A 535 19.50 1.50 30.57
C GLN A 535 19.72 0.84 31.94
N SER A 536 19.40 1.54 33.03
CA SER A 536 19.53 1.04 34.39
C SER A 536 18.16 0.64 34.96
N LEU A 537 18.13 -0.50 35.67
CA LEU A 537 16.95 -0.95 36.42
C LEU A 537 16.53 0.05 37.52
N GLU A 538 17.46 0.86 38.02
CA GLU A 538 17.20 1.86 39.07
C GLU A 538 16.28 2.99 38.57
N ASP A 539 16.42 3.36 37.29
CA ASP A 539 15.68 4.46 36.67
C ASP A 539 14.29 4.04 36.13
N ILE A 540 13.99 2.73 36.15
CA ILE A 540 12.71 2.19 35.65
C ILE A 540 11.54 2.53 36.57
N GLY A 541 11.80 2.80 37.86
CA GLY A 541 10.78 2.95 38.89
C GLY A 541 9.67 3.94 38.51
N SER A 542 10.04 5.15 38.09
CA SER A 542 9.10 6.21 37.67
C SER A 542 8.84 6.27 36.17
N TYR A 543 9.59 5.51 35.35
CA TYR A 543 9.45 5.52 33.90
C TYR A 543 8.02 5.12 33.47
N GLY A 544 7.46 5.86 32.50
CA GLY A 544 6.17 5.57 31.87
C GLY A 544 4.93 5.78 32.74
N VAL A 545 5.07 6.28 33.97
CA VAL A 545 3.92 6.41 34.90
C VAL A 545 2.93 7.48 34.43
N SER A 546 3.42 8.63 33.96
CA SER A 546 2.59 9.69 33.38
C SER A 546 1.84 9.21 32.13
N GLU A 547 2.55 8.51 31.26
CA GLU A 547 2.08 8.00 29.98
C GLU A 547 1.01 6.92 30.18
N LEU A 548 1.22 6.01 31.15
CA LEU A 548 0.20 5.04 31.51
C LEU A 548 -1.04 5.72 32.08
N ASN A 549 -0.90 6.67 33.01
CA ASN A 549 -2.05 7.38 33.57
C ASN A 549 -2.86 8.10 32.49
N PHE A 550 -2.18 8.74 31.53
CA PHE A 550 -2.82 9.34 30.37
C PHE A 550 -3.63 8.31 29.57
N LEU A 551 -3.02 7.17 29.21
CA LEU A 551 -3.70 6.11 28.46
C LEU A 551 -4.89 5.51 29.24
N LEU A 552 -4.75 5.31 30.55
CA LEU A 552 -5.82 4.80 31.40
C LEU A 552 -6.98 5.79 31.53
N GLN A 553 -6.71 7.10 31.51
CA GLN A 553 -7.75 8.11 31.48
C GLN A 553 -8.53 8.06 30.15
N VAL A 554 -7.80 8.03 29.03
CA VAL A 554 -8.39 8.01 27.67
C VAL A 554 -9.19 6.73 27.43
N TYR A 555 -8.65 5.57 27.82
CA TYR A 555 -9.23 4.25 27.51
C TYR A 555 -9.94 3.58 28.70
N SER A 556 -10.29 4.33 29.74
CA SER A 556 -10.96 3.87 30.97
C SER A 556 -12.20 3.00 30.77
N ARG A 557 -12.86 3.06 29.61
CA ARG A 557 -14.04 2.25 29.28
C ARG A 557 -13.71 0.81 28.89
N VAL A 558 -12.48 0.51 28.51
CA VAL A 558 -12.04 -0.80 28.00
C VAL A 558 -10.90 -1.41 28.80
N VAL A 559 -10.32 -0.67 29.74
CA VAL A 559 -9.26 -1.13 30.65
C VAL A 559 -9.69 -0.97 32.11
N VAL A 560 -9.17 -1.83 32.98
CA VAL A 560 -9.33 -1.72 34.43
C VAL A 560 -8.11 -1.00 35.00
N SER A 561 -8.24 0.32 35.24
CA SER A 561 -7.11 1.18 35.63
C SER A 561 -6.38 0.70 36.89
N GLU A 562 -7.09 0.24 37.91
CA GLU A 562 -6.47 -0.24 39.16
C GLU A 562 -5.58 -1.46 38.94
N ARG A 563 -6.02 -2.40 38.11
CA ARG A 563 -5.26 -3.60 37.76
C ARG A 563 -4.02 -3.24 36.94
N ALA A 564 -4.20 -2.42 35.89
CA ALA A 564 -3.08 -1.95 35.08
C ALA A 564 -2.00 -1.22 35.90
N LEU A 565 -2.40 -0.36 36.85
CA LEU A 565 -1.47 0.34 37.74
C LEU A 565 -0.73 -0.62 38.69
N SER A 566 -1.44 -1.62 39.23
CA SER A 566 -0.85 -2.66 40.09
C SER A 566 0.16 -3.53 39.32
N ASP A 567 -0.15 -3.87 38.07
CA ASP A 567 0.66 -4.77 37.25
C ASP A 567 1.86 -4.04 36.60
N PHE A 568 1.78 -2.72 36.43
CA PHE A 568 2.80 -1.95 35.71
C PHE A 568 4.24 -2.10 36.21
N PRO A 569 4.52 -2.15 37.53
CA PRO A 569 5.89 -2.38 38.01
C PRO A 569 6.49 -3.70 37.52
N LEU A 570 5.70 -4.77 37.47
CA LEU A 570 6.14 -6.07 36.96
C LEU A 570 6.27 -6.03 35.44
N PHE A 571 5.26 -5.49 34.75
CA PHE A 571 5.25 -5.32 33.30
C PHE A 571 6.52 -4.62 32.82
N LYS A 572 6.91 -3.51 33.44
CA LYS A 572 8.13 -2.76 33.07
C LYS A 572 9.40 -3.59 33.14
N ARG A 573 9.55 -4.44 34.17
CA ARG A 573 10.73 -5.31 34.33
C ARG A 573 10.80 -6.37 33.23
N ILE A 574 9.64 -6.88 32.80
CA ILE A 574 9.55 -7.83 31.70
C ILE A 574 9.88 -7.13 30.38
N VAL A 575 9.27 -5.98 30.09
CA VAL A 575 9.55 -5.20 28.88
C VAL A 575 11.02 -4.83 28.78
N PHE A 576 11.63 -4.37 29.88
CA PHE A 576 13.07 -4.09 29.95
C PHE A 576 13.93 -5.32 29.61
N SER A 577 13.54 -6.51 30.10
CA SER A 577 14.23 -7.78 29.79
C SER A 577 14.05 -8.22 28.33
N LEU A 578 13.10 -7.63 27.61
CA LEU A 578 12.77 -7.88 26.21
C LEU A 578 13.29 -6.74 25.29
N SER A 579 14.39 -6.09 25.65
CA SER A 579 14.97 -4.93 24.94
C SER A 579 15.27 -5.15 23.44
N GLN A 580 15.35 -6.41 22.99
CA GLN A 580 15.57 -6.77 21.59
C GLN A 580 14.31 -6.63 20.72
N LEU A 581 13.12 -6.62 21.32
CA LEU A 581 11.86 -6.56 20.58
C LEU A 581 11.59 -5.14 20.07
N SER A 582 10.96 -5.06 18.90
CA SER A 582 10.37 -3.80 18.44
C SER A 582 9.05 -3.52 19.18
N PHE A 583 8.57 -2.28 19.05
CA PHE A 583 7.23 -1.89 19.47
C PHE A 583 6.16 -2.86 18.94
N LYS A 584 6.22 -3.18 17.64
CA LYS A 584 5.28 -4.05 16.96
C LYS A 584 5.34 -5.48 17.51
N ASP A 585 6.55 -6.02 17.69
CA ASP A 585 6.74 -7.39 18.19
C ASP A 585 6.23 -7.55 19.63
N LEU A 586 6.46 -6.56 20.50
CA LEU A 586 5.96 -6.59 21.87
C LEU A 586 4.42 -6.55 21.88
N CYS A 587 3.83 -5.64 21.11
CA CYS A 587 2.37 -5.54 20.99
C CYS A 587 1.76 -6.83 20.42
N VAL A 588 2.38 -7.44 19.40
CA VAL A 588 1.96 -8.74 18.84
C VAL A 588 1.92 -9.82 19.92
N LYS A 589 2.95 -9.90 20.77
CA LYS A 589 2.97 -10.84 21.90
C LYS A 589 1.86 -10.58 22.89
N LEU A 590 1.54 -9.33 23.19
CA LEU A 590 0.45 -8.97 24.11
C LEU A 590 -0.94 -9.27 23.54
N VAL A 591 -1.15 -9.03 22.25
CA VAL A 591 -2.46 -9.22 21.61
C VAL A 591 -2.76 -10.69 21.32
N TYR A 592 -1.74 -11.52 21.11
CA TYR A 592 -1.93 -12.94 20.87
C TYR A 592 -2.59 -13.63 22.08
N SER A 593 -3.85 -14.05 21.93
CA SER A 593 -4.69 -14.51 23.04
C SER A 593 -4.17 -15.76 23.75
N SER A 594 -3.31 -16.56 23.10
CA SER A 594 -2.70 -17.75 23.71
C SER A 594 -1.32 -17.48 24.30
N SER A 595 -0.90 -16.21 24.42
CA SER A 595 0.39 -15.86 25.00
C SER A 595 0.29 -15.68 26.52
N GLU A 596 1.36 -16.03 27.24
CA GLU A 596 1.45 -15.80 28.68
C GLU A 596 1.42 -14.30 29.02
N MET A 597 1.91 -13.45 28.10
CA MET A 597 1.86 -11.99 28.25
C MET A 597 0.42 -11.47 28.23
N HIS A 598 -0.44 -12.04 27.39
CA HIS A 598 -1.86 -11.69 27.34
C HIS A 598 -2.58 -12.03 28.65
N GLU A 599 -2.34 -13.22 29.17
CA GLU A 599 -2.94 -13.69 30.43
C GLU A 599 -2.46 -12.90 31.64
N LEU A 600 -1.16 -12.58 31.71
CA LEU A 600 -0.57 -11.83 32.82
C LEU A 600 -0.91 -10.35 32.80
N PHE A 601 -1.12 -9.75 31.62
CA PHE A 601 -1.26 -8.30 31.45
C PHE A 601 -2.44 -7.93 30.53
N PRO A 602 -3.69 -8.29 30.90
CA PRO A 602 -4.85 -8.14 30.02
C PRO A 602 -5.15 -6.68 29.63
N ASP A 603 -4.95 -5.72 30.53
CA ASP A 603 -5.17 -4.29 30.21
C ASP A 603 -4.10 -3.76 29.23
N PHE A 604 -2.87 -4.24 29.35
CA PHE A 604 -1.81 -3.92 28.40
C PHE A 604 -2.04 -4.60 27.05
N ALA A 605 -2.64 -5.78 27.02
CA ALA A 605 -3.10 -6.41 25.78
C ALA A 605 -4.18 -5.61 25.07
N VAL A 606 -5.14 -5.07 25.81
CA VAL A 606 -6.17 -4.14 25.27
C VAL A 606 -5.49 -2.90 24.69
N LEU A 607 -4.63 -2.22 25.46
CA LEU A 607 -3.91 -1.03 24.99
C LEU A 607 -3.02 -1.32 23.78
N ALA A 608 -2.34 -2.46 23.74
CA ALA A 608 -1.53 -2.90 22.60
C ALA A 608 -2.39 -3.16 21.35
N ALA A 609 -3.59 -3.72 21.50
CA ALA A 609 -4.52 -3.92 20.39
C ALA A 609 -5.01 -2.58 19.82
N ILE A 610 -5.27 -1.58 20.67
CA ILE A 610 -5.59 -0.21 20.23
C ILE A 610 -4.40 0.38 19.46
N ALA A 611 -3.19 0.23 19.99
CA ALA A 611 -1.99 0.77 19.38
C ALA A 611 -1.68 0.13 18.01
N LEU A 612 -1.91 -1.17 17.84
CA LEU A 612 -1.76 -1.88 16.56
C LEU A 612 -2.88 -1.59 15.56
N ALA A 613 -4.07 -1.16 16.02
CA ALA A 613 -5.15 -0.75 15.14
C ALA A 613 -4.94 0.67 14.54
N LEU A 614 -3.91 1.40 14.99
CA LEU A 614 -3.56 2.73 14.50
C LEU A 614 -3.33 2.70 12.96
N PRO A 615 -4.06 3.49 12.15
CA PRO A 615 -3.96 3.47 10.70
C PRO A 615 -2.74 4.24 10.21
N LEU A 616 -1.55 3.68 10.43
CA LEU A 616 -0.27 4.19 9.94
C LEU A 616 0.55 3.07 9.30
N GLY A 617 1.47 3.44 8.40
CA GLY A 617 2.42 2.53 7.77
C GLY A 617 2.34 2.51 6.24
N SER A 618 3.39 1.99 5.60
CA SER A 618 3.54 1.98 4.14
C SER A 618 2.43 1.19 3.43
N VAL A 619 2.04 0.03 3.98
CA VAL A 619 1.00 -0.83 3.36
C VAL A 619 -0.34 -0.09 3.22
N LEU A 620 -0.73 0.69 4.23
CA LEU A 620 -1.93 1.52 4.14
C LEU A 620 -1.75 2.62 3.09
N ALA A 621 -0.59 3.29 3.09
CA ALA A 621 -0.31 4.37 2.14
C ALA A 621 -0.30 3.88 0.68
N GLU A 622 0.27 2.71 0.40
CA GLU A 622 0.26 2.07 -0.91
C GLU A 622 -1.17 1.77 -1.37
N LYS A 623 -2.01 1.21 -0.50
CA LYS A 623 -3.42 0.92 -0.81
C LYS A 623 -4.24 2.19 -1.07
N ILE A 624 -4.02 3.25 -0.30
CA ILE A 624 -4.66 4.56 -0.54
C ILE A 624 -4.21 5.12 -1.88
N SER A 625 -2.90 5.15 -2.15
CA SER A 625 -2.33 5.64 -3.41
C SER A 625 -2.91 4.88 -4.61
N ARG A 626 -2.94 3.54 -4.52
CA ARG A 626 -3.55 2.68 -5.52
C ARG A 626 -5.04 2.95 -5.70
N GLY A 627 -5.78 3.15 -4.61
CA GLY A 627 -7.19 3.54 -4.64
C GLY A 627 -7.43 4.85 -5.40
N ARG A 628 -6.60 5.87 -5.14
CA ARG A 628 -6.66 7.16 -5.86
C ARG A 628 -6.35 7.04 -7.34
N GLU A 629 -5.33 6.26 -7.69
CA GLU A 629 -4.96 5.98 -9.09
C GLU A 629 -6.12 5.32 -9.84
N LEU A 630 -6.71 4.29 -9.24
CA LEU A 630 -7.84 3.55 -9.83
C LEU A 630 -9.10 4.42 -9.95
N LEU A 631 -9.41 5.27 -8.96
CA LEU A 631 -10.53 6.21 -9.06
C LEU A 631 -10.34 7.23 -10.19
N LYS A 632 -9.13 7.77 -10.33
CA LYS A 632 -8.79 8.71 -11.41
C LYS A 632 -8.87 8.06 -12.79
N ARG A 633 -8.40 6.82 -12.94
CA ARG A 633 -8.35 6.11 -14.24
C ARG A 633 -9.68 5.44 -14.61
N GLY A 634 -10.35 4.81 -13.65
CA GLY A 634 -11.57 4.03 -13.85
C GLY A 634 -12.70 4.83 -14.48
N ARG A 635 -12.83 6.10 -14.07
CA ARG A 635 -13.87 7.03 -14.57
C ARG A 635 -13.58 7.61 -15.96
N SER A 636 -12.32 7.63 -16.39
CA SER A 636 -11.97 7.95 -17.79
C SER A 636 -12.42 6.85 -18.76
N ARG A 637 -12.58 5.61 -18.26
CA ARG A 637 -12.91 4.42 -19.06
C ARG A 637 -14.36 3.93 -18.93
N HIS A 638 -15.06 4.23 -17.83
CA HIS A 638 -16.42 3.73 -17.55
C HIS A 638 -17.43 4.88 -17.42
N VAL A 639 -18.44 4.90 -18.30
CA VAL A 639 -19.48 5.96 -18.36
C VAL A 639 -20.57 5.78 -17.28
N LYS A 640 -20.62 4.63 -16.60
CA LYS A 640 -21.51 4.35 -15.47
C LYS A 640 -20.72 3.65 -14.37
N ASP A 641 -20.78 4.16 -13.15
CA ASP A 641 -20.04 3.70 -11.96
C ASP A 641 -20.45 2.31 -11.42
N GLU A 642 -21.40 1.64 -12.09
CA GLU A 642 -21.89 0.30 -11.74
C GLU A 642 -20.78 -0.75 -11.91
N GLY A 643 -20.03 -1.01 -10.83
CA GLY A 643 -19.03 -2.09 -10.72
C GLY A 643 -17.60 -1.64 -10.40
N LEU A 644 -17.31 -0.33 -10.35
CA LEU A 644 -15.94 0.17 -10.12
C LEU A 644 -15.40 -0.24 -8.75
N SER A 645 -16.24 -0.18 -7.70
CA SER A 645 -15.84 -0.55 -6.34
C SER A 645 -15.44 -2.03 -6.24
N ASP A 646 -16.13 -2.94 -6.93
CA ASP A 646 -15.81 -4.38 -6.90
C ASP A 646 -14.50 -4.68 -7.63
N LEU A 647 -14.27 -4.04 -8.78
CA LEU A 647 -12.99 -4.13 -9.49
C LEU A 647 -11.84 -3.61 -8.61
N MET A 648 -12.02 -2.44 -7.99
CA MET A 648 -11.04 -1.87 -7.07
C MET A 648 -10.76 -2.80 -5.89
N LYS A 649 -11.80 -3.45 -5.35
CA LYS A 649 -11.64 -4.41 -4.26
C LYS A 649 -10.73 -5.57 -4.66
N ILE A 650 -10.91 -6.13 -5.86
CA ILE A 650 -10.07 -7.21 -6.38
C ILE A 650 -8.64 -6.71 -6.65
N ALA A 651 -8.50 -5.53 -7.23
CA ALA A 651 -7.21 -4.95 -7.59
C ALA A 651 -6.36 -4.57 -6.35
N ILE A 652 -6.98 -4.05 -5.30
CA ILE A 652 -6.29 -3.55 -4.09
C ILE A 652 -6.07 -4.66 -3.06
N ASP A 653 -7.07 -5.50 -2.82
CA ASP A 653 -7.05 -6.49 -1.73
C ASP A 653 -7.02 -7.93 -2.19
N GLY A 654 -7.17 -8.21 -3.48
CA GLY A 654 -7.10 -9.56 -3.99
C GLY A 654 -5.76 -10.22 -3.62
N PRO A 655 -5.75 -11.41 -3.00
CA PRO A 655 -4.51 -12.15 -2.70
C PRO A 655 -3.84 -12.71 -3.98
N ALA A 656 -2.79 -13.52 -3.84
CA ALA A 656 -2.24 -14.20 -5.01
C ALA A 656 -3.31 -15.11 -5.65
N ILE A 657 -3.25 -15.32 -6.97
CA ILE A 657 -4.25 -16.16 -7.68
C ILE A 657 -4.35 -17.56 -7.05
N SER A 658 -3.23 -18.13 -6.62
CA SER A 658 -3.18 -19.44 -5.96
C SER A 658 -3.83 -19.48 -4.57
N GLU A 659 -4.05 -18.33 -3.94
CA GLU A 659 -4.57 -18.22 -2.57
C GLU A 659 -6.08 -17.94 -2.55
N PHE A 660 -6.63 -17.38 -3.64
CA PHE A 660 -8.05 -17.03 -3.71
C PHE A 660 -8.96 -18.26 -3.85
N ASN A 661 -10.05 -18.28 -3.08
CA ASN A 661 -11.02 -19.38 -3.11
C ASN A 661 -12.07 -19.20 -4.22
N PHE A 662 -11.72 -19.61 -5.44
CA PHE A 662 -12.62 -19.55 -6.60
C PHE A 662 -13.89 -20.39 -6.47
N ALA A 663 -13.88 -21.46 -5.67
CA ALA A 663 -15.06 -22.30 -5.48
C ALA A 663 -16.21 -21.52 -4.84
N LEU A 664 -15.91 -20.73 -3.80
CA LEU A 664 -16.91 -19.88 -3.14
C LEU A 664 -17.43 -18.76 -4.07
N ALA A 665 -16.55 -18.20 -4.89
CA ALA A 665 -16.95 -17.17 -5.85
C ALA A 665 -17.92 -17.74 -6.91
N ILE A 666 -17.70 -18.99 -7.36
CA ILE A 666 -18.59 -19.68 -8.30
C ILE A 666 -19.95 -19.95 -7.66
N GLU A 667 -19.98 -20.41 -6.41
CA GLU A 667 -21.24 -20.63 -5.67
C GLU A 667 -22.06 -19.33 -5.56
N HIS A 668 -21.42 -18.22 -5.24
CA HIS A 668 -22.08 -16.91 -5.20
C HIS A 668 -22.60 -16.46 -6.57
N TYR A 669 -21.81 -16.65 -7.63
CA TYR A 669 -22.20 -16.28 -8.98
C TYR A 669 -23.41 -17.09 -9.48
N GLU A 670 -23.44 -18.39 -9.19
CA GLU A 670 -24.56 -19.27 -9.58
C GLU A 670 -25.84 -18.93 -8.83
N SER A 671 -25.74 -18.72 -7.51
CA SER A 671 -26.88 -18.33 -6.67
C SER A 671 -27.53 -17.03 -7.17
N MET A 672 -26.74 -16.04 -7.57
CA MET A 672 -27.27 -14.79 -8.12
C MET A 672 -28.11 -15.01 -9.38
N ARG A 673 -27.66 -15.89 -10.30
CA ARG A 673 -28.38 -16.17 -11.54
C ARG A 673 -29.66 -16.96 -11.31
N GLU A 674 -29.66 -17.92 -10.39
CA GLU A 674 -30.88 -18.67 -10.02
C GLU A 674 -31.97 -17.74 -9.47
N SER A 675 -31.61 -16.78 -8.61
CA SER A 675 -32.55 -15.77 -8.12
C SER A 675 -33.06 -14.80 -9.20
N GLY A 676 -32.24 -14.46 -10.20
CA GLY A 676 -32.64 -13.64 -11.34
C GLY A 676 -33.65 -14.36 -12.27
N PHE A 677 -33.51 -15.67 -12.46
CA PHE A 677 -34.43 -16.48 -13.25
C PHE A 677 -35.82 -16.60 -12.60
N ILE A 678 -35.89 -16.70 -11.27
CA ILE A 678 -37.17 -16.78 -10.54
C ILE A 678 -37.92 -15.44 -10.61
N VAL A 679 -37.23 -14.31 -10.53
CA VAL A 679 -37.86 -12.97 -10.63
C VAL A 679 -38.33 -12.67 -12.07
N ALA A 680 -37.65 -13.19 -13.09
CA ALA A 680 -38.05 -13.03 -14.49
C ALA A 680 -39.27 -13.87 -14.89
N GLN A 681 -39.59 -14.94 -14.14
CA GLN A 681 -40.79 -15.78 -14.38
C GLN A 681 -42.05 -15.29 -13.65
N VAL A 682 -41.93 -14.30 -12.76
CA VAL A 682 -43.03 -13.76 -11.94
C VAL A 682 -43.46 -12.35 -12.42
N LYS A 683 -42.98 -11.89 -13.59
CA LYS A 683 -43.43 -10.65 -14.22
C LYS A 683 -44.31 -10.89 -15.44
#